data_AF-A0A397T0W0-F1
#
_entry.id   AF-A0A397T0W0-F1
#
_cell.length_a   1.000
_cell.length_b   1.000
_cell.length_c   1.000
_cell.angle_alpha   90.00
_cell.angle_beta   90.00
_cell.angle_gamma   90.00
#
_symmetry.space_group_name_H-M   'P 1'
#
loop_
_entity.id
_entity.type
_entity.pdbx_description
1 polymer ?
#
loop_
_entity_poly.entity_id
_entity_poly.type
_entity_poly.pdbx_seq_one_letter_code
_entity_poly.pdbx_strand_id
1 'polypeptide(L)'
;YFIGNNTILVMTKDFDVITEFPISVEETGEAVSVSVGWGKKETQFHGSAGKSAAQNKVDISGFTISQDDDSKPRVSWIGDGSMFCCSIIDPDKGLRVIRVYNREGVLQYTSEPVDKLEHVLSWRPLGNLITSSQKLPNKHEIIFFEKNGLRHGEFSLRETQPHKIIEILWNCDSTVLAVWIERIISDTEHSTFQLWNMNNYYWYLKQEIQCQFGSKITSVAWDIEKALRLHYTTTNDYYCLDFCWDIFSANTISDKNVAPVAVIDGFSVNLTPFRVMNVPPPMFAFSVQLSNPTSSVSFLPNNGGNYFAVLEANQQITLFEWSGALERPIKAPTCIGSIQVKDSNNDQGILRQIVWFNQSVIYCLHSIKDKNNYDNLVAIYLTYDENGNAKCMSYEKYNICQKVLRLYFNPNYEELWFENTFGKVFKVYMDQINKFIENNDPTIKIKIQDDSFSFPEVCNWISLTKIGRDERTENAIIGLSENNKLYGNHINISTECTSFFIHNDFLIFTTLSNTVKFLPLQANLSGKEIKNFNNNESHPYDETVRKIERGAKIICAVYFDVFLILQMPRGNLETVHPRALVLSSVRESLNRLDYLSAYMTCRKHRIDLNILYDHEPESFLNNVELFVNQVEKVDYLNLFLSSLRNEDVTKTMYPKIAIGSKSSIPDDTETLDVTIKVNSICDAIRGILESLDFKKYLQSIITTFVKKSPPELESALNFLAKLKDQDLSLAEDAVKYAIFLVDADKLFDVALGMYDFSLVLLVAQQSQKDPREYLSFLAELESHPKYYQRFKIDDHLNRYEKALYNLSLAGENYFEQCLIYLQEHQLYKSAINIFSNDNERYKRVMSLYGDYLGEESNFEEAGLAYVMAGNKSSALEAYKKSGAWREAFAIAQELKYSSDEMFLLSKELSETLADKRQYQEAAQILLDYTRQPEDAVVLLNKGHHWKEAIRISYMYDRADLIETNVRPSVLEGHNNLLQDINSMLDQLSLQTVRLQEILLNNAKQSDLEQFENDEAMDNVDVFSDTSSMASGFTRYTKSNTQLSIQSTKSGKSAKSRRRAERKKARGKKGSIYEKEYLYDSLRRLIERFNNTKVEVTNLLSCLVTLGYLKNAQQIQNVFENLEEKIKNNIDKIFVIPSITTTNITSNVNINNNSELLINQQNSVNLAMYEKPKLNLINWKLQIIR
;
A
#
# COMPACT_ATOMS: atom_id res chain seq x y z
N TYR A 1 -15.86 -10.02 52.49
CA TYR A 1 -17.25 -9.99 52.99
C TYR A 1 -17.45 -11.17 53.91
N PHE A 2 -17.96 -10.95 55.12
CA PHE A 2 -18.39 -12.01 56.02
C PHE A 2 -19.90 -12.02 56.04
N ILE A 3 -20.52 -13.18 55.85
CA ILE A 3 -21.93 -13.39 56.12
C ILE A 3 -21.98 -14.05 57.49
N GLY A 4 -22.50 -13.33 58.47
CA GLY A 4 -22.73 -13.82 59.82
C GLY A 4 -24.00 -13.18 60.35
N ASN A 5 -24.87 -13.96 61.01
CA ASN A 5 -26.16 -13.47 61.56
C ASN A 5 -27.13 -12.87 60.52
N ASN A 6 -27.21 -13.41 59.30
CA ASN A 6 -28.11 -12.92 58.23
C ASN A 6 -27.91 -11.43 57.87
N THR A 7 -26.71 -10.89 58.05
CA THR A 7 -26.36 -9.53 57.57
C THR A 7 -25.24 -9.59 56.52
N ILE A 8 -25.22 -8.58 55.66
CA ILE A 8 -24.13 -8.29 54.74
C ILE A 8 -23.33 -7.13 55.33
N LEU A 9 -22.02 -7.35 55.51
CA LEU A 9 -21.08 -6.35 55.98
C LEU A 9 -20.11 -5.94 54.85
N VAL A 10 -20.18 -4.68 54.44
CA VAL A 10 -19.30 -4.08 53.42
C VAL A 10 -18.21 -3.27 54.12
N MET A 11 -16.94 -3.53 53.80
CA MET A 11 -15.79 -2.91 54.46
C MET A 11 -14.79 -2.36 53.45
N THR A 12 -14.02 -1.36 53.86
CA THR A 12 -12.83 -0.89 53.14
C THR A 12 -11.68 -1.89 53.29
N LYS A 13 -10.56 -1.63 52.59
CA LYS A 13 -9.31 -2.39 52.73
C LYS A 13 -8.75 -2.34 54.16
N ASP A 14 -9.02 -1.28 54.90
CA ASP A 14 -8.56 -1.07 56.28
C ASP A 14 -9.53 -1.63 57.32
N PHE A 15 -10.54 -2.40 56.86
CA PHE A 15 -11.60 -3.00 57.67
C PHE A 15 -12.58 -1.98 58.29
N ASP A 16 -12.61 -0.75 57.81
CA ASP A 16 -13.63 0.21 58.19
C ASP A 16 -14.97 -0.19 57.57
N VAL A 17 -16.03 -0.19 58.37
CA VAL A 17 -17.38 -0.54 57.92
C VAL A 17 -17.92 0.61 57.07
N ILE A 18 -18.28 0.29 55.82
CA ILE A 18 -19.00 1.20 54.92
C ILE A 18 -20.49 1.12 55.26
N THR A 19 -21.04 -0.09 55.22
CA THR A 19 -22.46 -0.35 55.50
C THR A 19 -22.64 -1.76 56.06
N GLU A 20 -23.63 -1.89 56.95
CA GLU A 20 -24.13 -3.16 57.46
C GLU A 20 -25.65 -3.17 57.28
N PHE A 21 -26.18 -4.22 56.64
CA PHE A 21 -27.61 -4.32 56.33
C PHE A 21 -28.08 -5.79 56.34
N PRO A 22 -29.37 -6.06 56.59
CA PRO A 22 -29.90 -7.42 56.55
C PRO A 22 -29.82 -8.00 55.13
N ILE A 23 -29.48 -9.29 55.02
CA ILE A 23 -29.36 -10.00 53.74
C ILE A 23 -30.72 -10.23 53.06
N SER A 24 -31.77 -10.36 53.88
CA SER A 24 -33.16 -10.50 53.45
C SER A 24 -33.82 -9.14 53.44
N VAL A 25 -34.28 -8.72 52.27
CA VAL A 25 -34.91 -7.42 52.05
C VAL A 25 -36.23 -7.67 51.30
N GLU A 26 -37.32 -7.05 51.75
CA GLU A 26 -38.65 -7.12 51.12
C GLU A 26 -38.72 -6.29 49.82
N GLU A 27 -37.87 -5.26 49.71
CA GLU A 27 -37.80 -4.35 48.57
C GLU A 27 -37.19 -5.02 47.34
N THR A 28 -37.62 -4.60 46.15
CA THR A 28 -37.10 -5.10 44.86
C THR A 28 -35.86 -4.34 44.38
N GLY A 29 -35.53 -3.19 44.99
CA GLY A 29 -34.38 -2.33 44.69
C GLY A 29 -34.75 -0.93 44.18
N GLU A 30 -33.84 0.03 44.34
CA GLU A 30 -34.06 1.46 44.00
C GLU A 30 -34.06 1.74 42.49
N ALA A 31 -33.37 0.90 41.70
CA ALA A 31 -33.18 1.10 40.27
C ALA A 31 -34.18 0.32 39.40
N VAL A 32 -35.22 -0.27 40.01
CA VAL A 32 -36.26 -1.02 39.29
C VAL A 32 -37.11 -0.08 38.42
N SER A 33 -36.69 0.13 37.17
CA SER A 33 -37.53 0.77 36.17
C SER A 33 -38.62 -0.21 35.68
N VAL A 34 -39.89 0.20 35.73
CA VAL A 34 -41.02 -0.55 35.18
C VAL A 34 -40.82 -0.70 33.67
N SER A 35 -40.28 -1.83 33.21
CA SER A 35 -40.11 -2.08 31.79
C SER A 35 -41.46 -2.45 31.16
N VAL A 36 -42.01 -1.53 30.38
CA VAL A 36 -43.05 -1.84 29.40
C VAL A 36 -42.32 -2.65 28.33
N GLY A 37 -42.29 -3.98 28.45
CA GLY A 37 -41.55 -4.84 27.54
C GLY A 37 -42.01 -4.65 26.10
N TRP A 38 -41.28 -3.88 25.28
CA TRP A 38 -41.55 -3.78 23.85
C TRP A 38 -40.77 -4.89 23.14
N GLY A 39 -41.46 -5.92 22.64
CA GLY A 39 -40.87 -6.92 21.73
C GLY A 39 -40.93 -8.39 22.17
N LYS A 40 -41.40 -8.72 23.39
CA LYS A 40 -41.71 -10.11 23.79
C LYS A 40 -42.96 -10.62 23.06
N LYS A 41 -43.09 -11.93 22.88
CA LYS A 41 -44.28 -12.58 22.28
C LYS A 41 -45.58 -12.22 23.03
N GLU A 42 -45.48 -11.97 24.34
CA GLU A 42 -46.56 -11.47 25.21
C GLU A 42 -46.99 -10.01 24.90
N THR A 43 -46.13 -9.24 24.24
CA THR A 43 -46.29 -7.80 23.98
C THR A 43 -46.52 -7.47 22.50
N GLN A 44 -46.52 -8.48 21.64
CA GLN A 44 -47.06 -8.38 20.28
C GLN A 44 -48.59 -8.34 20.36
N PHE A 45 -49.22 -7.38 19.67
CA PHE A 45 -50.66 -7.13 19.74
C PHE A 45 -51.49 -8.39 19.46
N HIS A 46 -52.03 -8.99 20.53
CA HIS A 46 -53.05 -10.02 20.49
C HIS A 46 -54.30 -9.56 21.26
N GLY A 47 -55.01 -8.59 20.67
CA GLY A 47 -56.33 -8.13 21.12
C GLY A 47 -56.43 -7.73 22.60
N SER A 48 -57.65 -7.47 23.05
CA SER A 48 -57.93 -7.08 24.44
C SER A 48 -57.60 -8.18 25.48
N ALA A 49 -57.44 -9.43 25.06
CA ALA A 49 -57.08 -10.57 25.94
C ALA A 49 -55.58 -10.63 26.30
N GLY A 50 -54.68 -10.12 25.45
CA GLY A 50 -53.23 -10.10 25.74
C GLY A 50 -52.83 -9.10 26.82
N LYS A 51 -53.55 -7.97 26.93
CA LYS A 51 -53.31 -6.95 27.98
C LYS A 51 -53.59 -7.47 29.40
N SER A 52 -54.57 -8.37 29.56
CA SER A 52 -54.86 -9.03 30.83
C SER A 52 -53.84 -10.12 31.20
N ALA A 53 -53.19 -10.75 30.21
CA ALA A 53 -52.16 -11.76 30.46
C ALA A 53 -50.84 -11.14 30.98
N ALA A 54 -50.49 -9.92 30.53
CA ALA A 54 -49.30 -9.20 30.96
C ALA A 54 -49.37 -8.65 32.41
N GLN A 55 -50.56 -8.62 33.02
CA GLN A 55 -50.77 -8.19 34.43
C GLN A 55 -50.77 -9.35 35.43
N ASN A 56 -50.68 -10.60 34.99
CA ASN A 56 -50.57 -11.73 35.90
C ASN A 56 -49.15 -11.80 36.45
N LYS A 57 -48.99 -11.53 37.76
CA LYS A 57 -47.81 -11.97 38.53
C LYS A 57 -47.59 -13.45 38.21
N VAL A 58 -46.34 -13.82 37.89
CA VAL A 58 -45.96 -15.23 37.72
C VAL A 58 -46.50 -16.01 38.91
N ASP A 59 -47.25 -17.09 38.66
CA ASP A 59 -47.77 -17.94 39.73
C ASP A 59 -46.61 -18.79 40.27
N ILE A 60 -46.09 -18.37 41.43
CA ILE A 60 -44.93 -18.97 42.10
C ILE A 60 -45.35 -20.14 42.99
N SER A 61 -46.65 -20.43 43.14
CA SER A 61 -47.16 -21.44 44.08
C SER A 61 -46.65 -22.86 43.83
N GLY A 62 -46.21 -23.16 42.60
CA GLY A 62 -45.62 -24.45 42.22
C GLY A 62 -44.09 -24.50 42.26
N PHE A 63 -43.40 -23.40 42.59
CA PHE A 63 -41.94 -23.36 42.57
C PHE A 63 -41.35 -24.02 43.82
N THR A 64 -40.22 -24.68 43.64
CA THR A 64 -39.51 -25.45 44.68
C THR A 64 -38.02 -25.20 44.62
N ILE A 65 -37.32 -25.43 45.73
CA ILE A 65 -35.85 -25.39 45.79
C ILE A 65 -35.28 -26.64 45.08
N SER A 66 -34.14 -26.50 44.41
CA SER A 66 -33.44 -27.65 43.83
C SER A 66 -33.03 -28.64 44.93
N GLN A 67 -33.09 -29.94 44.65
CA GLN A 67 -32.64 -30.97 45.59
C GLN A 67 -31.12 -30.95 45.83
N ASP A 68 -30.36 -30.37 44.90
CA ASP A 68 -28.90 -30.28 44.96
C ASP A 68 -28.40 -28.97 45.58
N ASP A 69 -29.30 -28.08 46.01
CA ASP A 69 -28.96 -26.80 46.60
C ASP A 69 -28.31 -26.95 47.99
N ASP A 70 -27.18 -26.29 48.22
CA ASP A 70 -26.44 -26.35 49.49
C ASP A 70 -27.01 -25.45 50.60
N SER A 71 -28.07 -24.68 50.31
CA SER A 71 -28.72 -23.69 51.18
C SER A 71 -27.81 -22.59 51.71
N LYS A 72 -26.59 -22.45 51.18
CA LYS A 72 -25.64 -21.41 51.58
C LYS A 72 -25.78 -20.17 50.70
N PRO A 73 -25.49 -18.98 51.24
CA PRO A 73 -25.41 -17.78 50.43
C PRO A 73 -24.12 -17.78 49.58
N ARG A 74 -24.18 -17.15 48.40
CA ARG A 74 -23.02 -16.89 47.53
C ARG A 74 -22.96 -15.42 47.15
N VAL A 75 -21.75 -14.91 46.93
CA VAL A 75 -21.50 -13.52 46.52
C VAL A 75 -20.58 -13.53 45.30
N SER A 76 -20.89 -12.71 44.29
CA SER A 76 -20.04 -12.53 43.12
C SER A 76 -19.96 -11.06 42.72
N TRP A 77 -18.79 -10.62 42.27
CA TRP A 77 -18.50 -9.24 41.90
C TRP A 77 -18.46 -9.07 40.39
N ILE A 78 -18.92 -7.92 39.92
CA ILE A 78 -18.60 -7.46 38.57
C ILE A 78 -17.09 -7.16 38.46
N GLY A 79 -16.51 -7.25 37.27
CA GLY A 79 -15.06 -7.12 37.08
C GLY A 79 -14.45 -5.78 37.50
N ASP A 80 -15.21 -4.68 37.39
CA ASP A 80 -14.75 -3.34 37.79
C ASP A 80 -14.98 -3.01 39.28
N GLY A 81 -15.61 -3.93 40.03
CA GLY A 81 -15.89 -3.75 41.45
C GLY A 81 -16.97 -2.71 41.78
N SER A 82 -17.75 -2.24 40.79
CA SER A 82 -18.82 -1.25 41.00
C SER A 82 -20.06 -1.83 41.67
N MET A 83 -20.32 -3.12 41.47
CA MET A 83 -21.51 -3.83 41.95
C MET A 83 -21.16 -5.27 42.39
N PHE A 84 -22.00 -5.84 43.23
CA PHE A 84 -21.95 -7.25 43.57
C PHE A 84 -23.34 -7.85 43.66
N CYS A 85 -23.44 -9.14 43.37
CA CYS A 85 -24.69 -9.88 43.53
C CYS A 85 -24.56 -10.90 44.66
N CYS A 86 -25.68 -11.14 45.35
CA CYS A 86 -25.80 -12.12 46.40
C CYS A 86 -26.96 -13.08 46.09
N SER A 87 -26.68 -14.37 46.07
CA SER A 87 -27.67 -15.45 45.91
C SER A 87 -27.98 -16.04 47.28
N ILE A 88 -29.26 -16.02 47.67
CA ILE A 88 -29.72 -16.56 48.96
C ILE A 88 -31.15 -17.09 48.86
N ILE A 89 -31.51 -18.05 49.71
CA ILE A 89 -32.90 -18.47 49.92
C ILE A 89 -33.65 -17.37 50.65
N ASP A 90 -34.66 -16.84 49.98
CA ASP A 90 -35.59 -15.86 50.52
C ASP A 90 -36.52 -16.56 51.54
N PRO A 91 -36.53 -16.15 52.82
CA PRO A 91 -37.32 -16.79 53.86
C PRO A 91 -38.84 -16.65 53.64
N ASP A 92 -39.29 -15.58 52.99
CA ASP A 92 -40.71 -15.32 52.77
C ASP A 92 -41.25 -16.09 51.57
N LYS A 93 -40.43 -16.23 50.53
CA LYS A 93 -40.80 -16.96 49.30
C LYS A 93 -40.45 -18.44 49.34
N GLY A 94 -39.52 -18.85 50.20
CA GLY A 94 -39.00 -20.22 50.24
C GLY A 94 -38.23 -20.60 48.97
N LEU A 95 -37.65 -19.63 48.26
CA LEU A 95 -36.97 -19.80 46.97
C LEU A 95 -35.64 -19.06 46.95
N ARG A 96 -34.69 -19.55 46.15
CA ARG A 96 -33.43 -18.84 45.93
C ARG A 96 -33.65 -17.62 45.02
N VAL A 97 -33.09 -16.49 45.43
CA VAL A 97 -33.20 -15.19 44.75
C VAL A 97 -31.82 -14.55 44.68
N ILE A 98 -31.53 -13.89 43.55
CA ILE A 98 -30.30 -13.13 43.35
C ILE A 98 -30.61 -11.64 43.54
N ARG A 99 -29.90 -10.97 44.45
CA ARG A 99 -30.01 -9.54 44.71
C ARG A 99 -28.73 -8.84 44.29
N VAL A 100 -28.84 -7.71 43.60
CA VAL A 100 -27.72 -6.92 43.08
C VAL A 100 -27.60 -5.62 43.87
N TYR A 101 -26.42 -5.36 44.40
CA TYR A 101 -26.09 -4.19 45.21
C TYR A 101 -25.00 -3.36 44.53
N ASN A 102 -25.01 -2.05 44.75
CA ASN A 102 -23.86 -1.20 44.41
C ASN A 102 -22.74 -1.38 45.44
N ARG A 103 -21.59 -0.74 45.20
CA ARG A 103 -20.42 -0.79 46.08
C ARG A 103 -20.71 -0.31 47.51
N GLU A 104 -21.67 0.61 47.69
CA GLU A 104 -22.11 1.14 48.97
C GLU A 104 -23.12 0.25 49.69
N GLY A 105 -23.47 -0.92 49.14
CA GLY A 105 -24.41 -1.86 49.78
C GLY A 105 -25.89 -1.51 49.57
N VAL A 106 -26.21 -0.58 48.68
CA VAL A 106 -27.59 -0.20 48.34
C VAL A 106 -28.16 -1.17 47.31
N LEU A 107 -29.34 -1.74 47.60
CA LEU A 107 -30.02 -2.69 46.72
C LEU A 107 -30.48 -2.01 45.43
N GLN A 108 -29.96 -2.47 44.30
CA GLN A 108 -30.29 -1.94 42.97
C GLN A 108 -31.39 -2.75 42.31
N TYR A 109 -31.25 -4.08 42.27
CA TYR A 109 -32.15 -4.99 41.55
C TYR A 109 -32.33 -6.31 42.29
N THR A 110 -33.47 -6.96 42.06
CA THR A 110 -33.78 -8.30 42.52
C THR A 110 -34.17 -9.16 41.34
N SER A 111 -33.64 -10.38 41.26
CA SER A 111 -33.94 -11.29 40.16
C SER A 111 -35.41 -11.68 40.13
N GLU A 112 -35.90 -11.97 38.93
CA GLU A 112 -37.18 -12.66 38.81
C GLU A 112 -37.11 -14.05 39.47
N PRO A 113 -38.23 -14.56 40.01
CA PRO A 113 -38.27 -15.87 40.63
C PRO A 113 -38.06 -16.96 39.56
N VAL A 114 -37.18 -17.92 39.84
CA VAL A 114 -36.91 -19.07 38.97
C VAL A 114 -37.06 -20.36 39.77
N ASP A 115 -37.88 -21.27 39.26
CA ASP A 115 -38.07 -22.60 39.87
C ASP A 115 -36.76 -23.39 39.87
N LYS A 116 -36.42 -24.06 40.98
CA LYS A 116 -35.22 -24.90 41.12
C LYS A 116 -33.90 -24.21 40.73
N LEU A 117 -33.81 -22.91 41.00
CA LEU A 117 -32.55 -22.17 40.94
C LEU A 117 -31.57 -22.75 41.99
N GLU A 118 -30.35 -23.08 41.58
CA GLU A 118 -29.33 -23.67 42.46
C GLU A 118 -28.37 -22.62 43.04
N HIS A 119 -27.49 -23.07 43.94
CA HIS A 119 -26.62 -22.19 44.73
C HIS A 119 -25.48 -21.53 43.94
N VAL A 120 -25.05 -22.11 42.82
CA VAL A 120 -23.88 -21.63 42.07
C VAL A 120 -24.09 -20.23 41.50
N LEU A 121 -23.07 -19.40 41.57
CA LEU A 121 -23.18 -17.99 41.19
C LEU A 121 -21.86 -17.46 40.66
N SER A 122 -21.88 -16.88 39.45
CA SER A 122 -20.73 -16.20 38.88
C SER A 122 -21.15 -15.01 38.03
N TRP A 123 -20.67 -13.81 38.34
CA TRP A 123 -20.87 -12.65 37.47
C TRP A 123 -19.75 -12.63 36.42
N ARG A 124 -20.13 -12.61 35.15
CA ARG A 124 -19.19 -12.42 34.05
C ARG A 124 -18.46 -11.08 34.23
N PRO A 125 -17.11 -11.03 34.27
CA PRO A 125 -16.37 -9.79 34.55
C PRO A 125 -16.71 -8.60 33.65
N LEU A 126 -17.03 -8.85 32.36
CA LEU A 126 -17.52 -7.85 31.40
C LEU A 126 -18.85 -7.18 31.81
N GLY A 127 -19.57 -7.76 32.77
CA GLY A 127 -20.72 -7.17 33.46
C GLY A 127 -22.08 -7.46 32.87
N ASN A 128 -22.16 -8.05 31.67
CA ASN A 128 -23.43 -8.23 30.97
C ASN A 128 -24.27 -9.42 31.45
N LEU A 129 -23.66 -10.47 32.04
CA LEU A 129 -24.37 -11.69 32.43
C LEU A 129 -23.98 -12.13 33.85
N ILE A 130 -24.97 -12.51 34.66
CA ILE A 130 -24.84 -13.24 35.91
C ILE A 130 -25.25 -14.68 35.64
N THR A 131 -24.38 -15.64 35.93
CA THR A 131 -24.56 -17.05 35.63
C THR A 131 -24.98 -17.82 36.87
N SER A 132 -25.97 -18.69 36.71
CA SER A 132 -26.45 -19.66 37.70
C SER A 132 -26.87 -20.96 36.99
N SER A 133 -27.21 -22.01 37.73
CA SER A 133 -27.82 -23.22 37.17
C SER A 133 -29.27 -23.40 37.61
N GLN A 134 -30.00 -24.16 36.79
CA GLN A 134 -31.37 -24.59 37.03
C GLN A 134 -31.51 -26.08 36.67
N LYS A 135 -31.95 -26.89 37.63
CA LYS A 135 -32.15 -28.33 37.42
C LYS A 135 -33.62 -28.69 37.25
N LEU A 136 -34.00 -28.95 36.00
CA LEU A 136 -35.34 -29.42 35.61
C LEU A 136 -35.36 -30.96 35.53
N PRO A 137 -36.53 -31.63 35.56
CA PRO A 137 -36.61 -33.10 35.57
C PRO A 137 -35.85 -33.80 34.42
N ASN A 138 -35.79 -33.17 33.24
CA ASN A 138 -35.19 -33.75 32.04
C ASN A 138 -33.93 -33.01 31.57
N LYS A 139 -33.56 -31.89 32.20
CA LYS A 139 -32.50 -30.99 31.71
C LYS A 139 -31.80 -30.30 32.88
N HIS A 140 -30.49 -30.17 32.77
CA HIS A 140 -29.72 -29.28 33.64
C HIS A 140 -29.25 -28.09 32.79
N GLU A 141 -29.76 -26.90 33.08
CA GLU A 141 -29.48 -25.69 32.31
C GLU A 141 -28.55 -24.75 33.07
N ILE A 142 -27.59 -24.18 32.35
CA ILE A 142 -26.89 -22.98 32.77
C ILE A 142 -27.71 -21.81 32.27
N ILE A 143 -28.16 -20.98 33.19
CA ILE A 143 -29.04 -19.84 32.92
C ILE A 143 -28.32 -18.54 33.22
N PHE A 144 -28.69 -17.49 32.51
CA PHE A 144 -28.10 -16.18 32.68
C PHE A 144 -29.14 -15.14 33.08
N PHE A 145 -28.73 -14.19 33.91
CA PHE A 145 -29.48 -13.00 34.26
C PHE A 145 -28.73 -11.76 33.81
N GLU A 146 -29.46 -10.74 33.39
CA GLU A 146 -28.92 -9.39 33.24
C GLU A 146 -28.75 -8.72 34.62
N LYS A 147 -28.00 -7.62 34.66
CA LYS A 147 -27.84 -6.79 35.88
C LYS A 147 -29.16 -6.33 36.49
N ASN A 148 -30.22 -6.21 35.68
CA ASN A 148 -31.56 -5.80 36.10
C ASN A 148 -32.37 -6.93 36.77
N GLY A 149 -31.81 -8.15 36.87
CA GLY A 149 -32.46 -9.31 37.47
C GLY A 149 -33.35 -10.12 36.53
N LEU A 150 -33.48 -9.75 35.25
CA LEU A 150 -34.25 -10.50 34.26
C LEU A 150 -33.42 -11.64 33.66
N ARG A 151 -34.03 -12.81 33.42
CA ARG A 151 -33.37 -13.91 32.72
C ARG A 151 -33.11 -13.54 31.26
N HIS A 152 -31.91 -13.84 30.77
CA HIS A 152 -31.46 -13.52 29.42
C HIS A 152 -30.57 -14.64 28.86
N GLY A 153 -31.21 -15.68 28.33
CA GLY A 153 -30.58 -16.80 27.66
C GLY A 153 -30.21 -17.98 28.58
N GLU A 154 -29.96 -19.12 27.94
CA GLU A 154 -29.56 -20.36 28.61
C GLU A 154 -28.81 -21.29 27.65
N PHE A 155 -28.12 -22.29 28.19
CA PHE A 155 -27.75 -23.49 27.45
C PHE A 155 -27.85 -24.73 28.34
N SER A 156 -28.17 -25.89 27.75
CA SER A 156 -28.26 -27.15 28.50
C SER A 156 -26.91 -27.84 28.57
N LEU A 157 -26.56 -28.36 29.75
CA LEU A 157 -25.45 -29.29 29.91
C LEU A 157 -25.75 -30.60 29.19
N ARG A 158 -24.74 -31.17 28.54
CA ARG A 158 -24.86 -32.39 27.72
C ARG A 158 -24.51 -33.65 28.52
N GLU A 159 -24.99 -33.70 29.75
CA GLU A 159 -24.72 -34.78 30.68
C GLU A 159 -25.71 -35.93 30.49
N THR A 160 -25.19 -37.15 30.42
CA THR A 160 -26.00 -38.38 30.30
C THR A 160 -26.12 -39.14 31.62
N GLN A 161 -25.24 -38.85 32.57
CA GLN A 161 -25.17 -39.52 33.88
C GLN A 161 -25.73 -38.62 35.00
N PRO A 162 -26.13 -39.20 36.14
CA PRO A 162 -26.48 -38.44 37.32
C PRO A 162 -25.30 -37.58 37.77
N HIS A 163 -25.54 -36.27 37.89
CA HIS A 163 -24.50 -35.30 38.19
C HIS A 163 -25.03 -34.15 39.05
N LYS A 164 -24.09 -33.45 39.70
CA LYS A 164 -24.31 -32.24 40.48
C LYS A 164 -23.31 -31.16 40.04
N ILE A 165 -23.73 -29.90 40.05
CA ILE A 165 -22.83 -28.77 39.82
C ILE A 165 -22.35 -28.26 41.17
N ILE A 166 -21.03 -28.14 41.33
CA ILE A 166 -20.42 -27.68 42.57
C ILE A 166 -20.21 -26.17 42.53
N GLU A 167 -19.54 -25.67 41.50
CA GLU A 167 -19.24 -24.24 41.30
C GLU A 167 -19.17 -23.89 39.80
N ILE A 168 -19.38 -22.62 39.50
CA ILE A 168 -19.27 -22.04 38.14
C ILE A 168 -18.36 -20.81 38.21
N LEU A 169 -17.43 -20.69 37.27
CA LEU A 169 -16.37 -19.67 37.33
C LEU A 169 -16.11 -19.07 35.94
N TRP A 170 -16.34 -17.78 35.78
CA TRP A 170 -15.84 -17.02 34.64
C TRP A 170 -14.36 -16.70 34.79
N ASN A 171 -13.62 -16.77 33.69
CA ASN A 171 -12.26 -16.27 33.65
C ASN A 171 -12.20 -14.73 33.55
N CYS A 172 -11.04 -14.14 33.83
CA CYS A 172 -10.92 -12.68 34.00
C CYS A 172 -11.26 -11.86 32.74
N ASP A 173 -10.99 -12.38 31.53
CA ASP A 173 -11.33 -11.72 30.25
C ASP A 173 -12.73 -12.06 29.72
N SER A 174 -13.51 -12.84 30.48
CA SER A 174 -14.88 -13.23 30.15
C SER A 174 -15.05 -14.10 28.89
N THR A 175 -14.00 -14.77 28.41
CA THR A 175 -14.05 -15.63 27.22
C THR A 175 -14.41 -17.09 27.51
N VAL A 176 -14.13 -17.59 28.72
CA VAL A 176 -14.34 -19.00 29.11
C VAL A 176 -15.13 -19.09 30.42
N LEU A 177 -16.13 -19.96 30.42
CA LEU A 177 -16.91 -20.36 31.59
C LEU A 177 -16.50 -21.78 32.01
N ALA A 178 -15.93 -21.91 33.20
CA ALA A 178 -15.67 -23.21 33.81
C ALA A 178 -16.88 -23.67 34.62
N VAL A 179 -17.28 -24.94 34.44
CA VAL A 179 -18.34 -25.60 35.21
C VAL A 179 -17.71 -26.80 35.91
N TRP A 180 -17.72 -26.80 37.24
CA TRP A 180 -17.27 -27.93 38.05
C TRP A 180 -18.44 -28.86 38.35
N ILE A 181 -18.34 -30.09 37.86
CA ILE A 181 -19.37 -31.12 37.95
C ILE A 181 -18.85 -32.29 38.79
N GLU A 182 -19.70 -32.88 39.62
CA GLU A 182 -19.49 -34.19 40.24
C GLU A 182 -20.47 -35.20 39.64
N ARG A 183 -19.94 -36.23 38.97
CA ARG A 183 -20.70 -37.34 38.39
C ARG A 183 -20.71 -38.53 39.35
N ILE A 184 -21.83 -39.24 39.40
CA ILE A 184 -21.95 -40.47 40.18
C ILE A 184 -21.84 -41.64 39.20
N ILE A 185 -20.69 -42.32 39.22
CA ILE A 185 -20.40 -43.48 38.36
C ILE A 185 -20.15 -44.67 39.28
N SER A 186 -20.93 -45.74 39.15
CA SER A 186 -20.74 -46.98 39.94
C SER A 186 -20.64 -46.73 41.46
N ASP A 187 -21.51 -45.88 42.00
CA ASP A 187 -21.54 -45.43 43.41
C ASP A 187 -20.29 -44.67 43.91
N THR A 188 -19.40 -44.24 43.00
CA THR A 188 -18.26 -43.36 43.29
C THR A 188 -18.43 -41.97 42.69
N GLU A 189 -18.10 -40.93 43.46
CA GLU A 189 -18.10 -39.53 43.01
C GLU A 189 -16.86 -39.24 42.16
N HIS A 190 -17.08 -38.75 40.95
CA HIS A 190 -16.03 -38.33 40.03
C HIS A 190 -16.15 -36.84 39.73
N SER A 191 -15.17 -36.06 40.17
CA SER A 191 -15.10 -34.63 39.91
C SER A 191 -14.52 -34.35 38.51
N THR A 192 -15.20 -33.54 37.71
CA THR A 192 -14.80 -33.13 36.36
C THR A 192 -14.95 -31.61 36.16
N PHE A 193 -14.12 -31.05 35.30
CA PHE A 193 -14.24 -29.65 34.87
C PHE A 193 -14.59 -29.57 33.39
N GLN A 194 -15.58 -28.76 33.07
CA GLN A 194 -15.95 -28.44 31.70
C GLN A 194 -15.61 -26.99 31.40
N LEU A 195 -14.95 -26.75 30.27
CA LEU A 195 -14.61 -25.42 29.79
C LEU A 195 -15.50 -25.08 28.60
N TRP A 196 -16.36 -24.10 28.80
CA TRP A 196 -17.36 -23.64 27.84
C TRP A 196 -16.97 -22.28 27.26
N ASN A 197 -17.13 -22.14 25.94
CA ASN A 197 -16.93 -20.88 25.23
C ASN A 197 -18.18 -20.56 24.39
N MET A 198 -18.64 -19.32 24.44
CA MET A 198 -19.71 -18.81 23.61
C MET A 198 -19.17 -18.10 22.37
N ASN A 199 -19.58 -18.55 21.18
CA ASN A 199 -19.32 -17.86 19.92
C ASN A 199 -20.58 -17.85 19.05
N ASN A 200 -20.90 -16.73 18.42
CA ASN A 200 -22.14 -16.50 17.67
C ASN A 200 -23.40 -16.98 18.42
N TYR A 201 -23.50 -16.63 19.71
CA TYR A 201 -24.56 -17.05 20.65
C TYR A 201 -24.74 -18.57 20.84
N TYR A 202 -23.79 -19.38 20.39
CA TYR A 202 -23.76 -20.81 20.62
C TYR A 202 -22.66 -21.19 21.62
N TRP A 203 -22.99 -22.10 22.54
CA TRP A 203 -22.09 -22.57 23.59
C TRP A 203 -21.39 -23.88 23.21
N TYR A 204 -20.08 -23.80 23.07
CA TYR A 204 -19.21 -24.92 22.76
C TYR A 204 -18.56 -25.48 24.02
N LEU A 205 -18.64 -26.81 24.20
CA LEU A 205 -17.81 -27.50 25.18
C LEU A 205 -16.44 -27.76 24.55
N LYS A 206 -15.44 -26.96 24.90
CA LYS A 206 -14.11 -27.01 24.27
C LYS A 206 -13.18 -28.03 24.88
N GLN A 207 -13.30 -28.25 26.19
CA GLN A 207 -12.44 -29.19 26.88
C GLN A 207 -13.15 -29.72 28.12
N GLU A 208 -12.93 -31.00 28.41
CA GLU A 208 -13.31 -31.63 29.66
C GLU A 208 -12.06 -32.22 30.33
N ILE A 209 -11.91 -31.95 31.62
CA ILE A 209 -10.77 -32.40 32.41
C ILE A 209 -11.31 -33.35 33.47
N GLN A 210 -10.91 -34.62 33.35
CA GLN A 210 -11.29 -35.66 34.30
C GLN A 210 -10.17 -35.83 35.32
N CYS A 211 -10.50 -35.69 36.61
CA CYS A 211 -9.54 -35.99 37.67
C CYS A 211 -9.34 -37.51 37.77
N GLN A 212 -8.08 -37.93 37.96
CA GLN A 212 -7.77 -39.35 38.10
C GLN A 212 -8.43 -39.96 39.34
N PHE A 213 -8.75 -41.26 39.23
CA PHE A 213 -9.43 -42.06 40.23
C PHE A 213 -8.80 -41.90 41.63
N GLY A 214 -9.59 -41.42 42.59
CA GLY A 214 -9.28 -41.43 44.02
C GLY A 214 -8.92 -40.10 44.68
N SER A 215 -8.84 -38.99 43.94
CA SER A 215 -8.56 -37.66 44.51
C SER A 215 -9.73 -36.69 44.30
N LYS A 216 -10.34 -36.24 45.39
CA LYS A 216 -11.46 -35.28 45.36
C LYS A 216 -10.92 -33.86 45.16
N ILE A 217 -11.53 -33.11 44.25
CA ILE A 217 -11.21 -31.70 44.04
C ILE A 217 -11.70 -30.91 45.26
N THR A 218 -10.85 -30.04 45.79
CA THR A 218 -11.14 -29.23 46.97
C THR A 218 -11.37 -27.76 46.63
N SER A 219 -10.67 -27.21 45.61
CA SER A 219 -10.85 -25.83 45.18
C SER A 219 -10.47 -25.62 43.72
N VAL A 220 -11.05 -24.58 43.12
CA VAL A 220 -10.82 -24.17 41.72
C VAL A 220 -10.83 -22.65 41.66
N ALA A 221 -9.89 -22.07 40.91
CA ALA A 221 -9.87 -20.64 40.64
C ALA A 221 -9.19 -20.36 39.29
N TRP A 222 -9.70 -19.37 38.56
CA TRP A 222 -8.96 -18.76 37.45
C TRP A 222 -7.85 -17.86 38.01
N ASP A 223 -6.74 -17.75 37.28
CA ASP A 223 -5.73 -16.73 37.55
C ASP A 223 -6.33 -15.34 37.32
N ILE A 224 -5.91 -14.38 38.15
CA ILE A 224 -6.47 -13.02 38.17
C ILE A 224 -5.93 -12.18 37.00
N GLU A 225 -4.72 -12.47 36.54
CA GLU A 225 -4.05 -11.74 35.46
C GLU A 225 -4.03 -12.55 34.16
N LYS A 226 -3.77 -13.86 34.23
CA LYS A 226 -3.70 -14.74 33.06
C LYS A 226 -5.03 -15.43 32.78
N ALA A 227 -5.81 -14.87 31.87
CA ALA A 227 -7.18 -15.33 31.58
C ALA A 227 -7.34 -16.83 31.26
N LEU A 228 -6.33 -17.48 30.70
CA LEU A 228 -6.38 -18.90 30.32
C LEU A 228 -5.54 -19.80 31.25
N ARG A 229 -5.25 -19.34 32.47
CA ARG A 229 -4.61 -20.14 33.51
C ARG A 229 -5.62 -20.54 34.57
N LEU A 230 -5.77 -21.84 34.79
CA LEU A 230 -6.66 -22.42 35.78
C LEU A 230 -5.87 -23.12 36.89
N HIS A 231 -6.24 -22.85 38.12
CA HIS A 231 -5.70 -23.47 39.32
C HIS A 231 -6.74 -24.40 39.92
N TYR A 232 -6.35 -25.62 40.28
CA TYR A 232 -7.18 -26.46 41.11
C TYR A 232 -6.34 -27.27 42.10
N THR A 233 -6.95 -27.59 43.23
CA THR A 233 -6.34 -28.43 44.25
C THR A 233 -7.16 -29.71 44.41
N THR A 234 -6.47 -30.82 44.59
CA THR A 234 -7.06 -32.06 45.10
C THR A 234 -6.78 -32.17 46.60
N THR A 235 -7.16 -33.28 47.23
CA THR A 235 -6.79 -33.55 48.62
C THR A 235 -5.27 -33.60 48.85
N ASN A 236 -4.49 -33.90 47.81
CA ASN A 236 -3.05 -34.16 47.94
C ASN A 236 -2.18 -33.24 47.09
N ASP A 237 -2.73 -32.66 46.02
CA ASP A 237 -1.92 -32.03 44.98
C ASP A 237 -2.47 -30.67 44.55
N TYR A 238 -1.58 -29.85 44.02
CA TYR A 238 -1.89 -28.59 43.37
C TYR A 238 -1.56 -28.68 41.88
N TYR A 239 -2.49 -28.23 41.05
CA TYR A 239 -2.36 -28.21 39.60
C TYR A 239 -2.53 -26.79 39.07
N CYS A 240 -1.66 -26.42 38.14
CA CYS A 240 -1.69 -25.19 37.37
C CYS A 240 -1.75 -25.57 35.89
N LEU A 241 -2.85 -25.24 35.23
CA LEU A 241 -3.09 -25.56 33.82
C LEU A 241 -3.08 -24.28 32.99
N ASP A 242 -2.21 -24.23 32.00
CA ASP A 242 -2.14 -23.13 31.01
C ASP A 242 -2.81 -23.60 29.71
N PHE A 243 -3.85 -22.89 29.27
CA PHE A 243 -4.56 -23.16 28.02
C PHE A 243 -4.19 -22.13 26.95
N CYS A 244 -4.25 -22.56 25.69
CA CYS A 244 -4.16 -21.67 24.54
C CYS A 244 -5.22 -22.07 23.50
N TRP A 245 -5.63 -21.10 22.67
CA TRP A 245 -6.51 -21.37 21.54
C TRP A 245 -5.72 -22.05 20.43
N ASP A 246 -6.26 -23.13 19.86
CA ASP A 246 -5.63 -23.83 18.74
C ASP A 246 -6.62 -24.05 17.59
N ILE A 247 -6.07 -24.13 16.38
CA ILE A 247 -6.84 -24.40 15.16
C ILE A 247 -6.40 -25.76 14.63
N PHE A 248 -7.31 -26.73 14.68
CA PHE A 248 -7.07 -28.05 14.15
C PHE A 248 -7.36 -28.05 12.65
N SER A 249 -6.30 -27.96 11.84
CA SER A 249 -6.38 -28.03 10.38
C SER A 249 -5.30 -28.93 9.78
N ALA A 250 -5.53 -29.42 8.56
CA ALA A 250 -4.48 -30.12 7.82
C ALA A 250 -3.53 -29.13 7.15
N ASN A 251 -2.24 -29.22 7.50
CA ASN A 251 -1.19 -28.28 7.07
C ASN A 251 -0.26 -28.87 5.99
N THR A 252 -0.69 -29.95 5.33
CA THR A 252 0.04 -30.56 4.21
C THR A 252 -0.17 -29.74 2.95
N ILE A 253 0.92 -29.27 2.35
CA ILE A 253 0.92 -28.53 1.08
C ILE A 253 0.62 -29.53 -0.05
N SER A 254 -0.63 -29.56 -0.51
CA SER A 254 -1.07 -30.43 -1.60
C SER A 254 -2.33 -29.89 -2.25
N ASP A 255 -2.45 -30.04 -3.58
CA ASP A 255 -3.67 -29.72 -4.34
C ASP A 255 -4.88 -30.55 -3.87
N LYS A 256 -4.64 -31.75 -3.31
CA LYS A 256 -5.68 -32.62 -2.77
C LYS A 256 -6.17 -32.18 -1.39
N ASN A 257 -5.48 -31.24 -0.72
CA ASN A 257 -5.84 -30.80 0.62
C ASN A 257 -7.15 -30.00 0.58
N VAL A 258 -8.22 -30.53 1.19
CA VAL A 258 -9.55 -29.88 1.22
C VAL A 258 -9.66 -28.67 2.15
N ALA A 259 -8.54 -28.29 2.77
CA ALA A 259 -8.46 -27.33 3.88
C ALA A 259 -9.48 -27.67 5.00
N PRO A 260 -9.42 -28.90 5.55
CA PRO A 260 -10.34 -29.32 6.60
C PRO A 260 -10.00 -28.58 7.89
N VAL A 261 -11.03 -28.06 8.55
CA VAL A 261 -10.93 -27.48 9.89
C VAL A 261 -11.88 -28.22 10.82
N ALA A 262 -11.35 -28.67 11.96
CA ALA A 262 -12.09 -29.36 13.01
C ALA A 262 -12.36 -28.43 14.20
N VAL A 263 -13.61 -28.41 14.64
CA VAL A 263 -14.08 -27.67 15.81
C VAL A 263 -14.61 -28.65 16.84
N ILE A 264 -14.00 -28.65 18.02
CA ILE A 264 -14.46 -29.45 19.16
C ILE A 264 -15.74 -28.86 19.73
N ASP A 265 -16.74 -29.71 19.94
CA ASP A 265 -17.98 -29.42 20.65
C ASP A 265 -18.43 -30.62 21.51
N GLY A 266 -17.75 -30.82 22.64
CA GLY A 266 -18.00 -31.90 23.59
C GLY A 266 -17.79 -33.28 22.97
N PHE A 267 -18.88 -34.05 22.93
CA PHE A 267 -18.94 -35.39 22.33
C PHE A 267 -18.91 -35.39 20.80
N SER A 268 -18.76 -34.22 20.17
CA SER A 268 -18.80 -34.10 18.72
C SER A 268 -17.61 -33.32 18.18
N VAL A 269 -17.13 -33.75 17.01
CA VAL A 269 -16.12 -33.03 16.22
C VAL A 269 -16.77 -32.57 14.93
N ASN A 270 -16.88 -31.25 14.78
CA ASN A 270 -17.53 -30.59 13.66
C ASN A 270 -16.47 -30.22 12.61
N LEU A 271 -16.68 -30.63 11.36
CA LEU A 271 -15.72 -30.51 10.26
C LEU A 271 -16.27 -29.60 9.17
N THR A 272 -15.40 -28.76 8.62
CA THR A 272 -15.70 -27.93 7.43
C THR A 272 -14.53 -27.97 6.44
N PRO A 273 -14.74 -28.39 5.18
CA PRO A 273 -13.71 -28.39 4.15
C PRO A 273 -13.72 -27.08 3.35
N PHE A 274 -12.88 -26.12 3.76
CA PHE A 274 -12.93 -24.74 3.24
C PHE A 274 -12.58 -24.59 1.75
N ARG A 275 -11.90 -25.56 1.14
CA ARG A 275 -11.69 -25.55 -0.32
C ARG A 275 -13.01 -25.70 -1.09
N VAL A 276 -13.95 -26.47 -0.54
CA VAL A 276 -15.18 -26.87 -1.24
C VAL A 276 -16.37 -26.03 -0.80
N MET A 277 -16.48 -25.72 0.49
CA MET A 277 -17.60 -24.96 1.04
C MET A 277 -17.19 -24.09 2.22
N ASN A 278 -17.82 -22.92 2.30
CA ASN A 278 -17.61 -21.95 3.36
C ASN A 278 -18.83 -21.92 4.29
N VAL A 279 -18.90 -22.86 5.22
CA VAL A 279 -20.03 -22.99 6.17
C VAL A 279 -19.74 -22.11 7.40
N PRO A 280 -20.62 -21.16 7.76
CA PRO A 280 -20.39 -20.25 8.89
C PRO A 280 -20.69 -20.93 10.23
N PRO A 281 -19.90 -20.66 11.30
CA PRO A 281 -20.23 -21.07 12.65
C PRO A 281 -21.57 -20.44 13.12
N PRO A 282 -22.41 -21.17 13.88
CA PRO A 282 -22.13 -22.46 14.49
C PRO A 282 -22.39 -23.68 13.60
N MET A 283 -22.84 -23.47 12.36
CA MET A 283 -23.06 -24.56 11.41
C MET A 283 -21.73 -25.18 10.98
N PHE A 284 -21.81 -26.41 10.48
CA PHE A 284 -20.67 -27.19 10.02
C PHE A 284 -21.09 -28.06 8.83
N ALA A 285 -20.13 -28.56 8.05
CA ALA A 285 -20.43 -29.43 6.93
C ALA A 285 -20.81 -30.85 7.40
N PHE A 286 -20.01 -31.40 8.32
CA PHE A 286 -20.21 -32.72 8.90
C PHE A 286 -19.89 -32.71 10.38
N SER A 287 -20.50 -33.61 11.15
CA SER A 287 -20.17 -33.82 12.56
C SER A 287 -20.03 -35.31 12.82
N VAL A 288 -19.00 -35.65 13.56
CA VAL A 288 -18.76 -37.01 14.05
C VAL A 288 -19.10 -37.05 15.53
N GLN A 289 -19.98 -37.98 15.90
CA GLN A 289 -20.35 -38.22 17.29
C GLN A 289 -19.42 -39.27 17.91
N LEU A 290 -18.96 -39.00 19.12
CA LEU A 290 -18.02 -39.80 19.89
C LEU A 290 -18.67 -40.30 21.18
N SER A 291 -18.05 -41.30 21.79
CA SER A 291 -18.55 -41.86 23.05
C SER A 291 -18.19 -40.98 24.25
N ASN A 292 -17.10 -40.21 24.15
CA ASN A 292 -16.63 -39.34 25.22
C ASN A 292 -16.27 -37.94 24.67
N PRO A 293 -16.15 -36.92 25.53
CA PRO A 293 -15.77 -35.58 25.11
C PRO A 293 -14.38 -35.55 24.46
N THR A 294 -14.23 -34.73 23.43
CA THR A 294 -12.97 -34.58 22.69
C THR A 294 -12.00 -33.67 23.44
N SER A 295 -10.72 -34.03 23.42
CA SER A 295 -9.61 -33.24 23.97
C SER A 295 -8.71 -32.64 22.89
N SER A 296 -8.37 -33.39 21.84
CA SER A 296 -7.45 -32.93 20.78
C SER A 296 -7.76 -33.63 19.46
N VAL A 297 -7.48 -32.96 18.33
CA VAL A 297 -7.63 -33.53 16.97
C VAL A 297 -6.31 -33.40 16.22
N SER A 298 -5.92 -34.41 15.45
CA SER A 298 -4.76 -34.34 14.56
C SER A 298 -5.10 -34.92 13.19
N PHE A 299 -4.71 -34.23 12.12
CA PHE A 299 -4.87 -34.71 10.75
C PHE A 299 -3.64 -35.51 10.30
N LEU A 300 -3.85 -36.59 9.55
CA LEU A 300 -2.80 -37.37 8.90
C LEU A 300 -2.35 -36.67 7.60
N PRO A 301 -1.05 -36.60 7.31
CA PRO A 301 -0.55 -35.88 6.14
C PRO A 301 -0.68 -36.59 4.78
N ASN A 302 -1.44 -37.69 4.65
CA ASN A 302 -1.53 -38.43 3.39
C ASN A 302 -2.71 -37.98 2.51
N ASN A 303 -2.49 -37.86 1.19
CA ASN A 303 -3.51 -37.59 0.17
C ASN A 303 -4.51 -36.44 0.49
N GLY A 304 -4.05 -35.35 1.12
CA GLY A 304 -4.86 -34.16 1.33
C GLY A 304 -5.51 -34.01 2.71
N GLY A 305 -5.01 -34.69 3.74
CA GLY A 305 -5.53 -34.50 5.11
C GLY A 305 -6.88 -35.17 5.36
N ASN A 306 -7.21 -36.20 4.57
CA ASN A 306 -8.51 -36.88 4.62
C ASN A 306 -8.62 -37.89 5.77
N TYR A 307 -7.60 -38.06 6.62
CA TYR A 307 -7.73 -38.85 7.83
C TYR A 307 -7.45 -37.98 9.04
N PHE A 308 -8.17 -38.23 10.12
CA PHE A 308 -7.97 -37.52 11.38
C PHE A 308 -8.14 -38.43 12.58
N ALA A 309 -7.34 -38.17 13.60
CA ALA A 309 -7.36 -38.85 14.87
C ALA A 309 -7.95 -37.90 15.91
N VAL A 310 -8.74 -38.45 16.82
CA VAL A 310 -9.37 -37.71 17.91
C VAL A 310 -8.93 -38.34 19.23
N LEU A 311 -8.34 -37.54 20.11
CA LEU A 311 -8.08 -37.90 21.51
C LEU A 311 -9.31 -37.54 22.34
N GLU A 312 -9.88 -38.54 22.99
CA GLU A 312 -11.02 -38.42 23.90
C GLU A 312 -10.55 -38.23 25.36
N ALA A 313 -11.37 -37.60 26.20
CA ALA A 313 -11.06 -37.29 27.60
C ALA A 313 -10.72 -38.54 28.44
N ASN A 314 -11.31 -39.69 28.09
CA ASN A 314 -11.07 -40.99 28.70
C ASN A 314 -9.76 -41.67 28.25
N GLN A 315 -8.87 -40.95 27.56
CA GLN A 315 -7.58 -41.45 27.03
C GLN A 315 -7.70 -42.47 25.88
N GLN A 316 -8.86 -42.51 25.21
CA GLN A 316 -9.07 -43.25 23.96
C GLN A 316 -8.71 -42.39 22.75
N ILE A 317 -8.12 -43.00 21.73
CA ILE A 317 -7.83 -42.38 20.44
C ILE A 317 -8.69 -43.05 19.38
N THR A 318 -9.57 -42.30 18.74
CA THR A 318 -10.44 -42.79 17.67
C THR A 318 -10.01 -42.20 16.32
N LEU A 319 -9.90 -43.06 15.31
CA LEU A 319 -9.36 -42.75 14.00
C LEU A 319 -10.48 -42.75 12.95
N PHE A 320 -10.44 -41.75 12.06
CA PHE A 320 -11.44 -41.56 11.01
C PHE A 320 -10.80 -41.37 9.65
N GLU A 321 -11.53 -41.82 8.62
CA GLU A 321 -11.26 -41.58 7.21
C GLU A 321 -12.38 -40.72 6.60
N TRP A 322 -12.01 -39.74 5.78
CA TRP A 322 -12.89 -38.82 5.09
C TRP A 322 -12.59 -38.78 3.58
N SER A 323 -12.56 -39.95 2.97
CA SER A 323 -12.30 -40.14 1.54
C SER A 323 -13.27 -39.36 0.63
N GLY A 324 -14.51 -39.15 1.08
CA GLY A 324 -15.54 -38.41 0.35
C GLY A 324 -15.49 -36.88 0.47
N ALA A 325 -14.45 -36.28 1.08
CA ALA A 325 -14.36 -34.84 1.33
C ALA A 325 -14.36 -33.97 0.05
N LEU A 326 -13.84 -34.52 -1.06
CA LEU A 326 -13.80 -33.86 -2.38
C LEU A 326 -15.01 -34.21 -3.27
N GLU A 327 -15.81 -35.19 -2.88
CA GLU A 327 -16.94 -35.64 -3.69
C GLU A 327 -18.10 -34.64 -3.69
N ARG A 328 -18.94 -34.68 -4.73
CA ARG A 328 -20.16 -33.86 -4.82
C ARG A 328 -21.35 -34.79 -5.12
N PRO A 329 -22.27 -35.03 -4.18
CA PRO A 329 -22.31 -34.50 -2.80
C PRO A 329 -21.20 -35.08 -1.91
N ILE A 330 -20.78 -34.30 -0.90
CA ILE A 330 -19.73 -34.72 0.05
C ILE A 330 -20.28 -35.88 0.91
N LYS A 331 -19.45 -36.91 1.15
CA LYS A 331 -19.82 -38.03 2.05
C LYS A 331 -19.29 -37.83 3.47
N ALA A 332 -19.97 -38.42 4.43
CA ALA A 332 -19.60 -38.37 5.84
C ALA A 332 -18.31 -39.16 6.13
N PRO A 333 -17.50 -38.76 7.13
CA PRO A 333 -16.36 -39.53 7.60
C PRO A 333 -16.77 -40.89 8.19
N THR A 334 -15.91 -41.89 8.03
CA THR A 334 -16.08 -43.25 8.56
C THR A 334 -15.05 -43.55 9.64
N CYS A 335 -15.47 -44.16 10.74
CA CYS A 335 -14.58 -44.62 11.79
C CYS A 335 -13.78 -45.84 11.30
N ILE A 336 -12.46 -45.76 11.37
CA ILE A 336 -11.56 -46.85 10.94
C ILE A 336 -10.90 -47.58 12.11
N GLY A 337 -10.99 -47.07 13.34
CA GLY A 337 -10.49 -47.79 14.51
C GLY A 337 -10.52 -46.97 15.79
N SER A 338 -10.47 -47.65 16.93
CA SER A 338 -10.32 -47.03 18.25
C SER A 338 -9.23 -47.75 19.03
N ILE A 339 -8.38 -46.97 19.68
CA ILE A 339 -7.19 -47.42 20.39
C ILE A 339 -7.26 -46.88 21.81
N GLN A 340 -7.03 -47.74 22.78
CA GLN A 340 -6.90 -47.33 24.18
C GLN A 340 -5.50 -47.68 24.66
N VAL A 341 -4.74 -46.67 25.07
CA VAL A 341 -3.42 -46.88 25.68
C VAL A 341 -3.65 -47.37 27.11
N LYS A 342 -3.71 -48.68 27.31
CA LYS A 342 -3.82 -49.30 28.63
C LYS A 342 -2.43 -49.54 29.18
N ASP A 343 -2.07 -48.85 30.26
CA ASP A 343 -0.88 -49.19 31.04
C ASP A 343 -1.17 -50.38 31.96
N SER A 344 -0.26 -51.35 31.97
CA SER A 344 -0.23 -52.48 32.90
C SER A 344 0.40 -52.14 34.25
N ASN A 345 1.05 -50.97 34.35
CA ASN A 345 1.64 -50.43 35.57
C ASN A 345 0.85 -49.18 36.01
N ASN A 346 0.75 -48.92 37.31
CA ASN A 346 0.08 -47.77 37.95
C ASN A 346 0.70 -46.38 37.58
N ASP A 347 0.95 -46.09 36.30
CA ASP A 347 1.42 -44.80 35.83
C ASP A 347 0.25 -43.80 35.84
N GLN A 348 0.31 -42.83 36.76
CA GLN A 348 -0.66 -41.74 36.95
C GLN A 348 -0.55 -40.64 35.88
N GLY A 349 -0.28 -40.97 34.62
CA GLY A 349 -0.08 -39.98 33.56
C GLY A 349 -1.31 -39.73 32.68
N ILE A 350 -1.32 -38.61 31.95
CA ILE A 350 -2.41 -38.19 31.05
C ILE A 350 -1.86 -37.77 29.68
N LEU A 351 -2.46 -38.26 28.60
CA LEU A 351 -2.22 -37.78 27.23
C LEU A 351 -2.85 -36.40 27.05
N ARG A 352 -2.02 -35.43 26.63
CA ARG A 352 -2.44 -34.03 26.44
C ARG A 352 -2.68 -33.67 24.98
N GLN A 353 -1.84 -34.19 24.09
CA GLN A 353 -1.82 -33.85 22.67
C GLN A 353 -1.50 -35.09 21.84
N ILE A 354 -2.09 -35.19 20.66
CA ILE A 354 -1.79 -36.23 19.67
C ILE A 354 -1.27 -35.60 18.38
N VAL A 355 -0.40 -36.32 17.70
CA VAL A 355 0.17 -35.98 16.41
C VAL A 355 0.19 -37.24 15.55
N TRP A 356 -0.58 -37.22 14.47
CA TRP A 356 -0.59 -38.32 13.51
C TRP A 356 0.53 -38.12 12.49
N PHE A 357 1.65 -38.82 12.71
CA PHE A 357 2.90 -38.62 11.96
C PHE A 357 2.82 -39.21 10.56
N ASN A 358 2.47 -40.50 10.46
CA ASN A 358 2.24 -41.18 9.17
C ASN A 358 1.19 -42.29 9.36
N GLN A 359 0.89 -43.05 8.29
CA GLN A 359 -0.11 -44.12 8.37
C GLN A 359 0.19 -45.14 9.47
N SER A 360 1.45 -45.37 9.81
CA SER A 360 1.86 -46.41 10.75
C SER A 360 2.09 -45.90 12.17
N VAL A 361 2.20 -44.59 12.42
CA VAL A 361 2.64 -44.07 13.73
C VAL A 361 1.86 -42.85 14.18
N ILE A 362 1.40 -42.87 15.43
CA ILE A 362 0.84 -41.72 16.15
C ILE A 362 1.73 -41.42 17.36
N TYR A 363 2.15 -40.16 17.50
CA TYR A 363 2.84 -39.68 18.68
C TYR A 363 1.87 -39.00 19.63
N CYS A 364 1.99 -39.29 20.92
CA CYS A 364 1.20 -38.67 21.96
C CYS A 364 2.10 -38.05 23.01
N LEU A 365 1.80 -36.83 23.42
CA LEU A 365 2.47 -36.19 24.55
C LEU A 365 1.81 -36.66 25.85
N HIS A 366 2.56 -37.35 26.69
CA HIS A 366 2.07 -37.97 27.92
C HIS A 366 2.72 -37.28 29.13
N SER A 367 1.89 -36.63 29.95
CA SER A 367 2.35 -35.95 31.16
C SER A 367 2.31 -36.88 32.36
N ILE A 368 3.44 -37.05 33.05
CA ILE A 368 3.56 -37.93 34.20
C ILE A 368 3.78 -37.11 35.46
N LYS A 369 3.15 -37.57 36.54
CA LYS A 369 3.44 -37.12 37.90
C LYS A 369 4.71 -37.81 38.43
N ASP A 370 5.88 -37.44 37.91
CA ASP A 370 7.18 -37.92 38.39
C ASP A 370 7.89 -36.84 39.24
N LYS A 371 8.83 -37.24 40.10
CA LYS A 371 9.62 -36.35 40.98
C LYS A 371 10.34 -35.24 40.22
N ASN A 372 10.71 -35.50 38.97
CA ASN A 372 11.41 -34.55 38.09
C ASN A 372 10.46 -33.74 37.19
N ASN A 373 9.16 -34.04 37.18
CA ASN A 373 8.14 -33.36 36.39
C ASN A 373 8.43 -33.30 34.87
N TYR A 374 8.99 -34.39 34.32
CA TYR A 374 9.26 -34.54 32.89
C TYR A 374 8.09 -35.19 32.16
N ASP A 375 7.91 -34.81 30.90
CA ASP A 375 6.93 -35.46 30.03
C ASP A 375 7.57 -36.61 29.24
N ASN A 376 6.72 -37.57 28.86
CA ASN A 376 7.09 -38.67 27.98
C ASN A 376 6.46 -38.49 26.58
N LEU A 377 7.17 -38.95 25.56
CA LEU A 377 6.64 -39.13 24.23
C LEU A 377 6.20 -40.59 24.07
N VAL A 378 4.94 -40.83 23.72
CA VAL A 378 4.42 -42.17 23.45
C VAL A 378 4.29 -42.36 21.95
N ALA A 379 5.00 -43.34 21.40
CA ALA A 379 4.85 -43.75 20.00
C ALA A 379 3.87 -44.93 19.93
N ILE A 380 2.78 -44.78 19.20
CA ILE A 380 1.78 -45.84 18.97
C ILE A 380 1.95 -46.34 17.55
N TYR A 381 2.23 -47.64 17.39
CA TYR A 381 2.40 -48.29 16.09
C TYR A 381 1.10 -48.93 15.64
N LEU A 382 0.70 -48.61 14.40
CA LEU A 382 -0.56 -49.01 13.79
C LEU A 382 -0.34 -50.10 12.74
N THR A 383 -1.25 -51.06 12.71
CA THR A 383 -1.46 -52.01 11.62
C THR A 383 -2.88 -51.89 11.08
N TYR A 384 -3.07 -52.30 9.83
CA TYR A 384 -4.37 -52.27 9.19
C TYR A 384 -4.79 -53.69 8.82
N ASP A 385 -6.05 -54.03 9.05
CA ASP A 385 -6.61 -55.31 8.59
C ASP A 385 -6.99 -55.26 7.09
N GLU A 386 -7.40 -56.39 6.52
CA GLU A 386 -7.78 -56.50 5.09
C GLU A 386 -8.93 -55.55 4.70
N ASN A 387 -9.71 -55.09 5.68
CA ASN A 387 -10.83 -54.15 5.49
C ASN A 387 -10.40 -52.68 5.69
N GLY A 388 -9.12 -52.41 5.97
CA GLY A 388 -8.59 -51.06 6.20
C GLY A 388 -8.83 -50.52 7.61
N ASN A 389 -9.27 -51.33 8.58
CA ASN A 389 -9.42 -50.88 9.96
C ASN A 389 -8.07 -50.86 10.68
N ALA A 390 -7.80 -49.75 11.37
CA ALA A 390 -6.59 -49.53 12.15
C ALA A 390 -6.66 -50.26 13.50
N LYS A 391 -5.59 -50.97 13.84
CA LYS A 391 -5.37 -51.63 15.14
C LYS A 391 -4.01 -51.22 15.70
N CYS A 392 -3.93 -51.12 17.03
CA CYS A 392 -2.66 -50.89 17.72
C CYS A 392 -1.85 -52.19 17.75
N MET A 393 -0.64 -52.17 17.19
CA MET A 393 0.31 -53.28 17.25
C MET A 393 1.08 -53.26 18.58
N SER A 394 1.67 -52.12 18.91
CA SER A 394 2.44 -51.88 20.14
C SER A 394 2.50 -50.38 20.41
N TYR A 395 2.92 -50.01 21.61
CA TYR A 395 3.29 -48.64 21.93
C TYR A 395 4.56 -48.61 22.78
N GLU A 396 5.35 -47.56 22.61
CA GLU A 396 6.61 -47.37 23.33
C GLU A 396 6.64 -45.98 24.00
N LYS A 397 7.17 -45.92 25.21
CA LYS A 397 7.31 -44.68 26.00
C LYS A 397 8.76 -44.22 26.01
N TYR A 398 8.98 -42.96 25.66
CA TYR A 398 10.30 -42.34 25.64
C TYR A 398 10.33 -41.14 26.59
N ASN A 399 11.25 -41.12 27.55
CA ASN A 399 11.40 -40.01 28.49
C ASN A 399 12.17 -38.86 27.82
N ILE A 400 11.53 -37.70 27.71
CA ILE A 400 12.10 -36.52 27.04
C ILE A 400 13.10 -35.79 27.96
N CYS A 401 13.08 -36.09 29.27
CA CYS A 401 13.86 -35.41 30.31
C CYS A 401 13.66 -33.88 30.35
N GLN A 402 12.52 -33.41 29.83
CA GLN A 402 12.11 -32.01 29.78
C GLN A 402 10.60 -31.94 30.01
N LYS A 403 10.13 -30.79 30.50
CA LYS A 403 8.70 -30.46 30.50
C LYS A 403 8.35 -29.76 29.19
N VAL A 404 7.49 -30.39 28.41
CA VAL A 404 7.09 -29.98 27.05
C VAL A 404 5.87 -29.07 27.13
N LEU A 405 6.01 -27.90 26.53
CA LEU A 405 4.91 -26.96 26.32
C LEU A 405 3.99 -27.48 25.21
N ARG A 406 4.57 -27.79 24.05
CA ARG A 406 3.83 -28.18 22.85
C ARG A 406 4.62 -29.14 21.96
N LEU A 407 3.90 -30.10 21.37
CA LEU A 407 4.39 -30.97 20.30
C LEU A 407 3.94 -30.40 18.95
N TYR A 408 4.83 -30.36 17.96
CA TYR A 408 4.54 -29.88 16.62
C TYR A 408 5.11 -30.81 15.57
N PHE A 409 4.33 -31.08 14.53
CA PHE A 409 4.75 -31.89 13.41
C PHE A 409 4.59 -31.12 12.11
N ASN A 410 5.67 -31.07 11.34
CA ASN A 410 5.63 -30.53 9.99
C ASN A 410 5.42 -31.67 8.99
N PRO A 411 4.23 -31.76 8.37
CA PRO A 411 3.93 -32.82 7.42
C PRO A 411 4.70 -32.71 6.10
N ASN A 412 5.20 -31.52 5.74
CA ASN A 412 5.88 -31.29 4.46
C ASN A 412 7.33 -31.75 4.45
N TYR A 413 7.96 -31.82 5.64
CA TYR A 413 9.34 -32.29 5.80
C TYR A 413 9.42 -33.55 6.67
N GLU A 414 8.27 -34.08 7.11
CA GLU A 414 8.16 -35.23 8.02
C GLU A 414 8.99 -35.07 9.31
N GLU A 415 8.99 -33.86 9.88
CA GLU A 415 9.80 -33.54 11.06
C GLU A 415 8.93 -33.30 12.30
N LEU A 416 9.31 -33.96 13.41
CA LEU A 416 8.68 -33.77 14.71
C LEU A 416 9.56 -32.89 15.60
N TRP A 417 8.94 -31.90 16.22
CA TRP A 417 9.57 -30.91 17.06
C TRP A 417 8.77 -30.72 18.34
N PHE A 418 9.43 -30.32 19.42
CA PHE A 418 8.75 -29.87 20.62
C PHE A 418 9.43 -28.63 21.20
N GLU A 419 8.63 -27.77 21.83
CA GLU A 419 9.11 -26.65 22.63
C GLU A 419 8.95 -26.99 24.10
N ASN A 420 9.99 -26.73 24.90
CA ASN A 420 9.91 -26.88 26.35
C ASN A 420 9.38 -25.59 27.01
N THR A 421 9.07 -25.67 28.31
CA THR A 421 8.58 -24.51 29.09
C THR A 421 9.57 -23.34 29.23
N PHE A 422 10.82 -23.48 28.76
CA PHE A 422 11.85 -22.45 28.77
C PHE A 422 12.06 -21.77 27.40
N GLY A 423 11.26 -22.13 26.38
CA GLY A 423 11.40 -21.57 25.03
C GLY A 423 12.46 -22.24 24.16
N LYS A 424 13.01 -23.39 24.60
CA LYS A 424 13.93 -24.19 23.80
C LYS A 424 13.17 -25.18 22.93
N VAL A 425 13.54 -25.21 21.66
CA VAL A 425 12.95 -26.04 20.62
C VAL A 425 13.92 -27.15 20.26
N PHE A 426 13.41 -28.38 20.29
CA PHE A 426 14.19 -29.58 20.03
C PHE A 426 13.60 -30.35 18.86
N LYS A 427 14.47 -30.80 17.96
CA LYS A 427 14.11 -31.77 16.93
C LYS A 427 14.15 -33.17 17.52
N VAL A 428 13.12 -33.95 17.19
CA VAL A 428 13.05 -35.36 17.52
C VAL A 428 13.50 -36.16 16.30
N TYR A 429 14.70 -36.74 16.36
CA TYR A 429 15.19 -37.66 15.34
C TYR A 429 14.64 -39.05 15.57
N MET A 430 14.20 -39.65 14.48
CA MET A 430 13.64 -40.98 14.45
C MET A 430 14.58 -41.87 13.66
N ASP A 431 15.50 -42.56 14.34
CA ASP A 431 16.34 -43.55 13.68
C ASP A 431 15.48 -44.78 13.35
N GLN A 432 15.45 -45.15 12.06
CA GLN A 432 15.07 -46.49 11.60
C GLN A 432 13.58 -46.91 11.75
N ILE A 433 12.62 -45.99 11.59
CA ILE A 433 11.17 -46.33 11.55
C ILE A 433 10.88 -47.47 10.55
N ASN A 434 11.48 -47.40 9.35
CA ASN A 434 11.27 -48.42 8.31
C ASN A 434 11.80 -49.81 8.70
N LYS A 435 12.85 -49.91 9.52
CA LYS A 435 13.37 -51.22 9.97
C LYS A 435 12.50 -51.89 11.02
N PHE A 436 11.80 -51.12 11.86
CA PHE A 436 10.81 -51.69 12.77
C PHE A 436 9.62 -52.28 11.99
N ILE A 437 9.13 -51.54 10.98
CA ILE A 437 8.03 -51.98 10.12
C ILE A 437 8.41 -53.24 9.31
N GLU A 438 9.65 -53.32 8.81
CA GLU A 438 10.12 -54.46 8.01
C GLU A 438 10.58 -55.68 8.83
N ASN A 439 11.20 -55.49 10.00
CA ASN A 439 11.87 -56.56 10.76
C ASN A 439 11.35 -56.80 12.18
N ASN A 440 10.32 -56.06 12.64
CA ASN A 440 9.79 -56.17 14.01
C ASN A 440 10.88 -55.99 15.11
N ASP A 441 11.92 -55.20 14.82
CA ASP A 441 13.07 -55.01 15.70
C ASP A 441 12.80 -53.88 16.71
N PRO A 442 12.65 -54.16 18.03
CA PRO A 442 12.19 -53.21 19.06
C PRO A 442 13.26 -52.18 19.48
N THR A 443 14.29 -51.98 18.65
CA THR A 443 15.43 -51.11 18.94
C THR A 443 15.29 -49.71 18.31
N ILE A 444 14.06 -49.20 18.19
CA ILE A 444 13.86 -47.79 17.84
C ILE A 444 14.41 -46.94 18.99
N LYS A 445 15.41 -46.12 18.70
CA LYS A 445 15.90 -45.11 19.63
C LYS A 445 15.48 -43.75 19.11
N ILE A 446 14.52 -43.13 19.79
CA ILE A 446 14.29 -41.69 19.62
C ILE A 446 15.53 -40.96 20.12
N LYS A 447 16.14 -40.16 19.24
CA LYS A 447 17.26 -39.29 19.59
C LYS A 447 16.75 -37.85 19.59
N ILE A 448 17.00 -37.14 20.68
CA ILE A 448 16.69 -35.71 20.75
C ILE A 448 17.95 -34.97 20.29
N GLN A 449 17.77 -33.93 19.49
CA GLN A 449 18.88 -33.07 19.06
C GLN A 449 19.59 -32.46 20.28
N ASP A 450 20.92 -32.63 20.36
CA ASP A 450 21.73 -32.04 21.43
C ASP A 450 21.82 -30.51 21.33
N ASP A 451 21.85 -29.99 20.10
CA ASP A 451 21.94 -28.55 19.83
C ASP A 451 20.54 -27.92 19.70
N SER A 452 20.05 -27.34 20.79
CA SER A 452 18.71 -26.77 20.89
C SER A 452 18.69 -25.30 20.47
N PHE A 453 17.79 -24.94 19.55
CA PHE A 453 17.45 -23.54 19.28
C PHE A 453 16.58 -22.99 20.43
N SER A 454 16.76 -21.73 20.82
CA SER A 454 15.93 -21.09 21.84
C SER A 454 15.32 -19.81 21.29
N PHE A 455 14.00 -19.69 21.38
CA PHE A 455 13.35 -18.42 21.12
C PHE A 455 13.76 -17.39 22.17
N PRO A 456 13.73 -16.08 21.85
CA PRO A 456 13.94 -15.01 22.82
C PRO A 456 12.87 -15.00 23.93
N GLU A 457 11.69 -15.55 23.66
CA GLU A 457 10.53 -15.62 24.55
C GLU A 457 9.76 -16.91 24.26
N VAL A 458 9.08 -17.48 25.27
CA VAL A 458 8.26 -18.69 25.11
C VAL A 458 7.15 -18.46 24.08
N CYS A 459 7.02 -19.37 23.12
CA CYS A 459 6.06 -19.29 22.03
C CYS A 459 4.98 -20.38 22.18
N ASN A 460 3.71 -20.00 22.24
CA ASN A 460 2.61 -20.97 22.38
C ASN A 460 2.27 -21.67 21.06
N TRP A 461 2.60 -21.04 19.94
CA TRP A 461 2.40 -21.58 18.60
C TRP A 461 3.72 -21.59 17.86
N ILE A 462 4.13 -22.77 17.41
CA ILE A 462 5.32 -22.96 16.61
C ILE A 462 4.96 -23.59 15.27
N SER A 463 5.75 -23.25 14.26
CA SER A 463 5.69 -23.86 12.95
C SER A 463 7.08 -23.87 12.31
N LEU A 464 7.25 -24.67 11.26
CA LEU A 464 8.51 -24.82 10.55
C LEU A 464 8.26 -24.59 9.07
N THR A 465 9.13 -23.80 8.45
CA THR A 465 9.15 -23.64 7.00
C THR A 465 10.58 -23.42 6.52
N LYS A 466 10.81 -23.48 5.21
CA LYS A 466 12.08 -23.09 4.60
C LYS A 466 11.92 -21.71 4.00
N ILE A 467 12.86 -20.81 4.32
CA ILE A 467 12.88 -19.43 3.84
C ILE A 467 14.18 -19.18 3.09
N GLY A 468 14.10 -18.55 1.92
CA GLY A 468 15.22 -18.23 1.04
C GLY A 468 15.01 -18.68 -0.41
N ARG A 469 15.99 -18.39 -1.27
CA ARG A 469 15.99 -18.79 -2.70
C ARG A 469 16.75 -20.10 -2.89
N ASP A 470 16.52 -20.81 -4.00
CA ASP A 470 16.99 -22.18 -4.27
C ASP A 470 18.46 -22.49 -3.91
N GLU A 471 19.37 -21.50 -3.99
CA GLU A 471 20.79 -21.67 -3.64
C GLU A 471 21.13 -21.43 -2.15
N ARG A 472 20.21 -20.86 -1.35
CA ARG A 472 20.36 -20.51 0.07
C ARG A 472 19.02 -20.64 0.82
N THR A 473 18.47 -21.84 0.86
CA THR A 473 17.29 -22.11 1.69
C THR A 473 17.71 -22.42 3.13
N GLU A 474 17.20 -21.63 4.07
CA GLU A 474 17.43 -21.83 5.51
C GLU A 474 16.16 -22.39 6.17
N ASN A 475 16.34 -23.28 7.15
CA ASN A 475 15.24 -23.71 8.00
C ASN A 475 14.86 -22.56 8.94
N ALA A 476 13.60 -22.13 8.87
CA ALA A 476 13.03 -21.09 9.70
C ALA A 476 11.97 -21.68 10.65
N ILE A 477 12.26 -21.64 11.94
CA ILE A 477 11.32 -21.98 13.00
C ILE A 477 10.54 -20.70 13.32
N ILE A 478 9.25 -20.71 13.03
CA ILE A 478 8.34 -19.60 13.27
C ILE A 478 7.67 -19.80 14.63
N GLY A 479 7.72 -18.80 15.50
CA GLY A 479 7.12 -18.85 16.85
C GLY A 479 6.27 -17.62 17.12
N LEU A 480 5.05 -17.80 17.64
CA LEU A 480 4.20 -16.72 18.13
C LEU A 480 4.08 -16.82 19.66
N SER A 481 4.49 -15.75 20.33
CA SER A 481 4.37 -15.58 21.79
C SER A 481 2.98 -15.09 22.21
N GLU A 482 2.63 -15.28 23.49
CA GLU A 482 1.40 -14.73 24.09
C GLU A 482 1.33 -13.19 24.00
N ASN A 483 2.49 -12.53 23.99
CA ASN A 483 2.63 -11.08 23.90
C ASN A 483 2.57 -10.55 22.46
N ASN A 484 1.98 -11.31 21.53
CA ASN A 484 1.78 -10.93 20.13
C ASN A 484 3.08 -10.69 19.34
N LYS A 485 4.22 -11.25 19.77
CA LYS A 485 5.47 -11.18 18.99
C LYS A 485 5.65 -12.45 18.16
N LEU A 486 5.82 -12.25 16.85
CA LEU A 486 6.14 -13.28 15.87
C LEU A 486 7.64 -13.29 15.62
N TYR A 487 8.26 -14.43 15.86
CA TYR A 487 9.68 -14.67 15.63
C TYR A 487 9.87 -15.63 14.45
N GLY A 488 10.91 -15.39 13.66
CA GLY A 488 11.51 -16.37 12.75
C GLY A 488 12.94 -16.62 13.21
N ASN A 489 13.21 -17.82 13.71
CA ASN A 489 14.42 -18.10 14.48
C ASN A 489 14.58 -17.03 15.59
N HIS A 490 15.76 -16.41 15.73
CA HIS A 490 16.00 -15.35 16.73
C HIS A 490 15.47 -13.97 16.31
N ILE A 491 14.91 -13.84 15.11
CA ILE A 491 14.61 -12.54 14.50
C ILE A 491 13.14 -12.22 14.72
N ASN A 492 12.87 -11.05 15.29
CA ASN A 492 11.50 -10.57 15.47
C ASN A 492 10.95 -10.10 14.11
N ILE A 493 9.98 -10.85 13.58
CA ILE A 493 9.28 -10.55 12.32
C ILE A 493 8.22 -9.47 12.56
N SER A 494 7.46 -9.55 13.66
CA SER A 494 6.43 -8.56 13.99
C SER A 494 6.19 -8.52 15.51
N THR A 495 5.99 -7.32 16.05
CA THR A 495 5.67 -7.09 17.47
C THR A 495 4.17 -7.03 17.77
N GLU A 496 3.32 -7.13 16.74
CA GLU A 496 1.88 -6.95 16.85
C GLU A 496 1.08 -8.10 16.20
N CYS A 497 1.67 -9.28 16.05
CA CYS A 497 1.05 -10.43 15.41
C CYS A 497 -0.02 -11.09 16.29
N THR A 498 -1.23 -11.30 15.75
CA THR A 498 -2.34 -11.93 16.47
C THR A 498 -2.63 -13.37 16.05
N SER A 499 -2.31 -13.73 14.81
CA SER A 499 -2.40 -15.09 14.27
C SER A 499 -1.55 -15.20 13.01
N PHE A 500 -1.06 -16.41 12.70
CA PHE A 500 -0.26 -16.65 11.50
C PHE A 500 -0.62 -17.98 10.84
N PHE A 501 -0.30 -18.09 9.55
CA PHE A 501 -0.46 -19.30 8.75
C PHE A 501 0.66 -19.40 7.71
N ILE A 502 1.19 -20.61 7.51
CA ILE A 502 2.22 -20.88 6.50
C ILE A 502 1.53 -21.43 5.24
N HIS A 503 1.55 -20.62 4.18
CA HIS A 503 1.10 -20.97 2.84
C HIS A 503 2.27 -21.51 2.00
N ASN A 504 2.01 -22.04 0.79
CA ASN A 504 3.09 -22.53 -0.08
C ASN A 504 4.06 -21.44 -0.54
N ASP A 505 3.59 -20.19 -0.66
CA ASP A 505 4.41 -19.07 -1.15
C ASP A 505 4.70 -18.01 -0.07
N PHE A 506 3.91 -17.94 1.01
CA PHE A 506 3.93 -16.84 1.97
C PHE A 506 3.80 -17.30 3.42
N LEU A 507 4.48 -16.61 4.33
CA LEU A 507 4.09 -16.50 5.73
C LEU A 507 3.04 -15.39 5.85
N ILE A 508 1.81 -15.76 6.18
CA ILE A 508 0.67 -14.85 6.31
C ILE A 508 0.44 -14.61 7.80
N PHE A 509 0.30 -13.35 8.22
CA PHE A 509 -0.03 -13.04 9.60
C PHE A 509 -0.90 -11.80 9.75
N THR A 510 -1.76 -11.80 10.75
CA THR A 510 -2.63 -10.67 11.10
C THR A 510 -2.01 -9.85 12.22
N THR A 511 -2.33 -8.56 12.26
CA THR A 511 -1.76 -7.62 13.23
C THR A 511 -2.81 -6.96 14.12
N LEU A 512 -2.38 -6.41 15.27
CA LEU A 512 -3.21 -5.57 16.14
C LEU A 512 -3.62 -4.25 15.46
N SER A 513 -2.83 -3.77 14.49
CA SER A 513 -3.17 -2.66 13.59
C SER A 513 -4.26 -2.98 12.55
N ASN A 514 -4.95 -4.11 12.67
CA ASN A 514 -6.05 -4.55 11.79
C ASN A 514 -5.61 -4.65 10.33
N THR A 515 -4.41 -5.22 10.10
CA THR A 515 -3.93 -5.58 8.77
C THR A 515 -3.56 -7.06 8.71
N VAL A 516 -3.58 -7.64 7.52
CA VAL A 516 -2.93 -8.91 7.21
C VAL A 516 -1.73 -8.64 6.32
N LYS A 517 -0.59 -9.23 6.68
CA LYS A 517 0.68 -9.09 5.99
C LYS A 517 1.09 -10.41 5.33
N PHE A 518 1.71 -10.33 4.15
CA PHE A 518 2.15 -11.46 3.34
C PHE A 518 3.67 -11.38 3.13
N LEU A 519 4.43 -12.14 3.91
CA LEU A 519 5.88 -12.22 3.76
C LEU A 519 6.22 -13.39 2.81
N PRO A 520 6.82 -13.16 1.63
CA PRO A 520 7.19 -14.24 0.72
C PRO A 520 8.22 -15.18 1.37
N LEU A 521 8.05 -16.49 1.19
CA LEU A 521 9.01 -17.48 1.69
C LEU A 521 10.35 -17.43 0.94
N GLN A 522 10.41 -16.78 -0.22
CA GLN A 522 11.66 -16.55 -0.96
C GLN A 522 12.49 -15.37 -0.42
N ALA A 523 11.96 -14.60 0.53
CA ALA A 523 12.66 -13.48 1.18
C ALA A 523 13.82 -13.99 2.05
N ASN A 524 14.80 -13.15 2.39
CA ASN A 524 15.76 -13.50 3.43
C ASN A 524 15.27 -12.94 4.78
N LEU A 525 15.45 -13.69 5.87
CA LEU A 525 15.09 -13.20 7.21
C LEU A 525 16.06 -12.13 7.76
N SER A 526 16.87 -11.47 6.92
CA SER A 526 17.83 -10.48 7.41
C SER A 526 17.11 -9.29 8.07
N GLY A 527 17.64 -8.82 9.20
CA GLY A 527 16.98 -7.76 10.00
C GLY A 527 16.80 -6.41 9.28
N LYS A 528 17.42 -6.19 8.10
CA LYS A 528 17.16 -5.01 7.25
C LYS A 528 15.92 -5.19 6.37
N GLU A 529 15.71 -6.38 5.80
CA GLU A 529 14.57 -6.66 4.93
C GLU A 529 13.25 -6.69 5.72
N ILE A 530 13.27 -7.28 6.92
CA ILE A 530 12.11 -7.28 7.82
C ILE A 530 11.74 -5.87 8.31
N LYS A 531 12.74 -5.01 8.56
CA LYS A 531 12.48 -3.60 8.92
C LYS A 531 11.80 -2.84 7.80
N ASN A 532 12.23 -3.05 6.55
CA ASN A 532 11.57 -2.44 5.39
C ASN A 532 10.14 -2.97 5.22
N PHE A 533 9.90 -4.27 5.43
CA PHE A 533 8.58 -4.89 5.39
C PHE A 533 7.62 -4.36 6.47
N ASN A 534 8.14 -3.97 7.62
CA ASN A 534 7.35 -3.41 8.71
C ASN A 534 7.14 -1.90 8.66
N ASN A 535 7.79 -1.18 7.73
CA ASN A 535 7.55 0.25 7.58
C ASN A 535 6.13 0.47 7.04
N ASN A 536 5.32 1.18 7.83
CA ASN A 536 3.90 1.41 7.56
C ASN A 536 3.62 2.47 6.47
N GLU A 537 4.64 2.94 5.74
CA GLU A 537 4.47 3.77 4.54
C GLU A 537 4.08 2.89 3.34
N SER A 538 2.99 2.13 3.47
CA SER A 538 2.52 1.24 2.42
C SER A 538 1.97 2.06 1.26
N HIS A 539 2.57 1.90 0.08
CA HIS A 539 2.01 2.40 -1.17
C HIS A 539 0.56 1.83 -1.34
N PRO A 540 -0.40 2.56 -1.94
CA PRO A 540 -1.76 2.05 -2.15
C PRO A 540 -1.85 0.73 -2.93
N TYR A 541 -0.78 0.38 -3.63
CA TYR A 541 -0.64 -0.83 -4.44
C TYR A 541 0.34 -1.85 -3.85
N ASP A 542 0.71 -1.71 -2.58
CA ASP A 542 1.51 -2.73 -1.90
C ASP A 542 0.73 -4.06 -1.82
N GLU A 543 1.27 -5.09 -2.47
CA GLU A 543 0.69 -6.43 -2.49
C GLU A 543 0.80 -7.11 -1.13
N THR A 544 1.77 -6.70 -0.30
CA THR A 544 2.15 -7.40 0.93
C THR A 544 1.28 -7.06 2.12
N VAL A 545 0.38 -6.06 2.02
CA VAL A 545 -0.48 -5.63 3.13
C VAL A 545 -1.92 -5.45 2.68
N ARG A 546 -2.87 -5.90 3.51
CA ARG A 546 -4.31 -5.63 3.33
C ARG A 546 -4.95 -5.28 4.67
N LYS A 547 -5.79 -4.24 4.71
CA LYS A 547 -6.62 -3.94 5.90
C LYS A 547 -7.69 -5.01 6.12
N ILE A 548 -7.98 -5.35 7.36
CA ILE A 548 -8.99 -6.34 7.77
C ILE A 548 -9.91 -5.75 8.86
N GLU A 549 -11.01 -6.43 9.17
CA GLU A 549 -11.86 -6.05 10.29
C GLU A 549 -11.12 -6.19 11.62
N ARG A 550 -11.48 -5.33 12.59
CA ARG A 550 -10.81 -5.30 13.90
C ARG A 550 -10.87 -6.65 14.60
N GLY A 551 -9.70 -7.15 15.00
CA GLY A 551 -9.56 -8.41 15.74
C GLY A 551 -9.81 -9.68 14.91
N ALA A 552 -9.89 -9.60 13.58
CA ALA A 552 -10.00 -10.78 12.73
C ALA A 552 -8.75 -11.67 12.84
N LYS A 553 -8.96 -12.99 12.93
CA LYS A 553 -7.90 -14.01 13.02
C LYS A 553 -7.94 -14.94 11.81
N ILE A 554 -6.79 -15.48 11.43
CA ILE A 554 -6.66 -16.45 10.33
C ILE A 554 -7.16 -17.80 10.83
N ILE A 555 -8.05 -18.42 10.06
CA ILE A 555 -8.46 -19.82 10.25
C ILE A 555 -7.61 -20.72 9.36
N CYS A 556 -7.59 -20.45 8.06
CA CYS A 556 -6.71 -21.13 7.12
C CYS A 556 -6.55 -20.32 5.83
N ALA A 557 -5.46 -20.56 5.11
CA ALA A 557 -5.32 -20.20 3.70
C ALA A 557 -5.30 -21.49 2.87
N VAL A 558 -6.08 -21.53 1.80
CA VAL A 558 -6.21 -22.73 0.97
C VAL A 558 -4.99 -22.83 0.06
N TYR A 559 -4.19 -23.90 0.20
CA TYR A 559 -3.00 -24.13 -0.61
C TYR A 559 -3.31 -24.16 -2.12
N PHE A 560 -2.41 -23.60 -2.93
CA PHE A 560 -2.56 -23.53 -4.39
C PHE A 560 -3.88 -22.88 -4.87
N ASP A 561 -4.49 -22.06 -4.01
CA ASP A 561 -5.70 -21.29 -4.30
C ASP A 561 -5.55 -19.87 -3.74
N VAL A 562 -6.54 -19.01 -4.01
CA VAL A 562 -6.49 -17.59 -3.66
C VAL A 562 -7.32 -17.26 -2.41
N PHE A 563 -7.82 -18.27 -1.69
CA PHE A 563 -8.71 -18.11 -0.54
C PHE A 563 -7.93 -17.93 0.77
N LEU A 564 -8.21 -16.83 1.47
CA LEU A 564 -7.84 -16.63 2.86
C LEU A 564 -9.12 -16.55 3.70
N ILE A 565 -9.28 -17.47 4.65
CA ILE A 565 -10.45 -17.53 5.53
C ILE A 565 -10.09 -16.87 6.86
N LEU A 566 -10.82 -15.81 7.20
CA LEU A 566 -10.70 -15.06 8.44
C LEU A 566 -11.95 -15.30 9.30
N GLN A 567 -11.80 -15.26 10.62
CA GLN A 567 -12.90 -15.22 11.57
C GLN A 567 -12.85 -13.93 12.39
N MET A 568 -13.97 -13.20 12.41
CA MET A 568 -14.10 -11.96 13.18
C MET A 568 -14.38 -12.29 14.65
N PRO A 569 -14.12 -11.38 15.61
CA PRO A 569 -14.43 -11.60 17.03
C PRO A 569 -15.90 -11.94 17.31
N ARG A 570 -16.81 -11.46 16.46
CA ARG A 570 -18.26 -11.77 16.51
C ARG A 570 -18.61 -13.21 16.08
N GLY A 571 -17.66 -13.96 15.52
CA GLY A 571 -17.85 -15.36 15.10
C GLY A 571 -18.02 -15.58 13.59
N ASN A 572 -18.41 -14.54 12.85
CA ASN A 572 -18.61 -14.63 11.40
C ASN A 572 -17.30 -14.96 10.66
N LEU A 573 -17.44 -15.65 9.53
CA LEU A 573 -16.33 -15.90 8.61
C LEU A 573 -16.32 -14.86 7.48
N GLU A 574 -15.12 -14.48 7.04
CA GLU A 574 -14.89 -13.68 5.85
C GLU A 574 -13.83 -14.39 5.00
N THR A 575 -14.22 -14.78 3.78
CA THR A 575 -13.27 -15.30 2.80
C THR A 575 -12.84 -14.16 1.90
N VAL A 576 -11.57 -13.80 1.98
CA VAL A 576 -10.96 -12.75 1.16
C VAL A 576 -10.05 -13.35 0.11
N HIS A 577 -9.84 -12.60 -0.98
CA HIS A 577 -8.89 -12.93 -2.05
C HIS A 577 -7.79 -11.85 -2.09
N PRO A 578 -6.74 -11.97 -1.26
CA PRO A 578 -5.68 -10.97 -1.20
C PRO A 578 -4.93 -10.87 -2.52
N ARG A 579 -4.50 -9.65 -2.88
CA ARG A 579 -3.73 -9.41 -4.12
C ARG A 579 -2.46 -10.25 -4.18
N ALA A 580 -1.76 -10.44 -3.06
CA ALA A 580 -0.58 -11.31 -2.98
C ALA A 580 -0.85 -12.73 -3.52
N LEU A 581 -1.93 -13.38 -3.05
CA LEU A 581 -2.27 -14.74 -3.48
C LEU A 581 -2.75 -14.78 -4.94
N VAL A 582 -3.59 -13.81 -5.34
CA VAL A 582 -4.09 -13.71 -6.71
C VAL A 582 -2.95 -13.51 -7.71
N LEU A 583 -2.03 -12.59 -7.42
CA LEU A 583 -0.91 -12.30 -8.31
C LEU A 583 0.13 -13.43 -8.31
N SER A 584 0.35 -14.11 -7.18
CA SER A 584 1.18 -15.32 -7.16
C SER A 584 0.63 -16.39 -8.11
N SER A 585 -0.67 -16.69 -8.02
CA SER A 585 -1.36 -17.66 -8.88
C SER A 585 -1.32 -17.25 -10.37
N VAL A 586 -1.50 -15.96 -10.69
CA VAL A 586 -1.38 -15.44 -12.06
C VAL A 586 0.05 -15.60 -12.58
N ARG A 587 1.06 -15.20 -11.80
CA ARG A 587 2.49 -15.33 -12.18
C ARG A 587 2.87 -16.79 -12.41
N GLU A 588 2.42 -17.70 -11.55
CA GLU A 588 2.65 -19.15 -11.73
C GLU A 588 2.01 -19.68 -13.02
N SER A 589 0.77 -19.28 -13.31
CA SER A 589 0.07 -19.68 -14.54
C SER A 589 0.77 -19.15 -15.80
N LEU A 590 1.25 -17.91 -15.77
CA LEU A 590 2.04 -17.32 -16.85
C LEU A 590 3.38 -18.02 -17.05
N ASN A 591 4.07 -18.38 -15.96
CA ASN A 591 5.32 -19.16 -16.03
C ASN A 591 5.10 -20.54 -16.65
N ARG A 592 3.91 -21.14 -16.50
CA ARG A 592 3.51 -22.41 -17.14
C ARG A 592 2.95 -22.25 -18.56
N LEU A 593 2.89 -21.03 -19.11
CA LEU A 593 2.26 -20.72 -20.39
C LEU A 593 0.75 -21.09 -20.45
N ASP A 594 0.07 -21.11 -19.30
CA ASP A 594 -1.40 -21.26 -19.21
C ASP A 594 -2.05 -19.88 -19.13
N TYR A 595 -2.14 -19.22 -20.28
CA TYR A 595 -2.74 -17.90 -20.42
C TYR A 595 -4.24 -17.90 -20.16
N LEU A 596 -4.96 -18.99 -20.44
CA LEU A 596 -6.41 -19.05 -20.17
C LEU A 596 -6.71 -18.96 -18.68
N SER A 597 -6.02 -19.74 -17.85
CA SER A 597 -6.19 -19.68 -16.40
C SER A 597 -5.77 -18.32 -15.84
N ALA A 598 -4.61 -17.79 -16.30
CA ALA A 598 -4.16 -16.45 -15.91
C ALA A 598 -5.17 -15.36 -16.26
N TYR A 599 -5.72 -15.40 -17.48
CA TYR A 599 -6.73 -14.45 -17.97
C TYR A 599 -8.01 -14.53 -17.14
N MET A 600 -8.52 -15.74 -16.88
CA MET A 600 -9.74 -15.95 -16.10
C MET A 600 -9.59 -15.45 -14.66
N THR A 601 -8.45 -15.70 -14.03
CA THR A 601 -8.12 -15.17 -12.70
C THR A 601 -8.05 -13.65 -12.71
N CYS A 602 -7.36 -13.06 -13.69
CA CYS A 602 -7.29 -11.59 -13.81
C CYS A 602 -8.68 -10.96 -13.99
N ARG A 603 -9.51 -11.54 -14.86
CA ARG A 603 -10.87 -11.06 -15.12
C ARG A 603 -11.79 -11.21 -13.90
N LYS A 604 -11.74 -12.35 -13.21
CA LYS A 604 -12.55 -12.63 -12.00
C LYS A 604 -12.22 -11.66 -10.86
N HIS A 605 -10.94 -11.39 -10.65
CA HIS A 605 -10.43 -10.56 -9.55
C HIS A 605 -10.14 -9.11 -9.95
N ARG A 606 -10.45 -8.72 -11.20
CA ARG A 606 -10.25 -7.38 -11.76
C ARG A 606 -8.79 -6.88 -11.65
N ILE A 607 -7.84 -7.78 -11.91
CA ILE A 607 -6.43 -7.44 -12.12
C ILE A 607 -6.27 -6.88 -13.53
N ASP A 608 -5.37 -5.90 -13.69
CA ASP A 608 -5.11 -5.29 -14.99
C ASP A 608 -4.50 -6.33 -15.95
N LEU A 609 -5.13 -6.50 -17.12
CA LEU A 609 -4.77 -7.52 -18.09
C LEU A 609 -3.40 -7.27 -18.74
N ASN A 610 -2.84 -6.07 -18.61
CA ASN A 610 -1.47 -5.78 -19.07
C ASN A 610 -0.44 -6.69 -18.40
N ILE A 611 -0.73 -7.28 -17.22
CA ILE A 611 0.16 -8.23 -16.54
C ILE A 611 0.46 -9.48 -17.39
N LEU A 612 -0.44 -9.88 -18.28
CA LEU A 612 -0.26 -11.05 -19.15
C LEU A 612 0.92 -10.86 -20.12
N TYR A 613 1.24 -9.61 -20.45
CA TYR A 613 2.40 -9.23 -21.25
C TYR A 613 3.56 -8.75 -20.36
N ASP A 614 3.29 -7.82 -19.45
CA ASP A 614 4.33 -7.12 -18.67
C ASP A 614 5.12 -8.04 -17.72
N HIS A 615 4.57 -9.20 -17.34
CA HIS A 615 5.27 -10.15 -16.47
C HIS A 615 6.53 -10.71 -17.13
N GLU A 616 6.44 -11.09 -18.41
CA GLU A 616 7.55 -11.65 -19.20
C GLU A 616 7.36 -11.33 -20.71
N PRO A 617 7.71 -10.11 -21.15
CA PRO A 617 7.39 -9.62 -22.50
C PRO A 617 7.94 -10.48 -23.64
N GLU A 618 9.17 -10.97 -23.52
CA GLU A 618 9.81 -11.81 -24.55
C GLU A 618 9.09 -13.15 -24.70
N SER A 619 8.74 -13.79 -23.58
CA SER A 619 8.02 -15.06 -23.57
C SER A 619 6.62 -14.91 -24.20
N PHE A 620 5.93 -13.80 -23.92
CA PHE A 620 4.63 -13.52 -24.53
C PHE A 620 4.74 -13.35 -26.05
N LEU A 621 5.68 -12.52 -26.53
CA LEU A 621 5.85 -12.26 -27.97
C LEU A 621 6.23 -13.52 -28.76
N ASN A 622 7.03 -14.40 -28.16
CA ASN A 622 7.37 -15.69 -28.78
C ASN A 622 6.19 -16.68 -28.82
N ASN A 623 5.16 -16.49 -27.98
CA ASN A 623 4.05 -17.43 -27.80
C ASN A 623 2.67 -16.79 -28.02
N VAL A 624 2.57 -15.72 -28.81
CA VAL A 624 1.29 -15.02 -29.07
C VAL A 624 0.27 -15.95 -29.74
N GLU A 625 0.71 -16.87 -30.60
CA GLU A 625 -0.17 -17.85 -31.23
C GLU A 625 -0.86 -18.75 -30.19
N LEU A 626 -0.10 -19.19 -29.18
CA LEU A 626 -0.62 -20.01 -28.08
C LEU A 626 -1.60 -19.21 -27.21
N PHE A 627 -1.33 -17.91 -26.97
CA PHE A 627 -2.27 -17.00 -26.30
C PHE A 627 -3.60 -16.87 -27.05
N VAL A 628 -3.58 -16.62 -28.37
CA VAL A 628 -4.79 -16.47 -29.20
C VAL A 628 -5.59 -17.76 -29.26
N ASN A 629 -4.92 -18.92 -29.37
CA ASN A 629 -5.57 -20.22 -29.38
C ASN A 629 -6.23 -20.57 -28.03
N GLN A 630 -5.58 -20.23 -26.92
CA GLN A 630 -6.16 -20.45 -25.59
C GLN A 630 -7.30 -19.47 -25.28
N VAL A 631 -7.18 -18.21 -25.69
CA VAL A 631 -8.18 -17.15 -25.49
C VAL A 631 -8.95 -16.91 -26.79
N GLU A 632 -9.62 -17.95 -27.30
CA GLU A 632 -10.27 -17.91 -28.62
C GLU A 632 -11.52 -17.01 -28.72
N LYS A 633 -12.03 -16.54 -27.58
CA LYS A 633 -13.26 -15.73 -27.53
C LYS A 633 -12.96 -14.29 -27.94
N VAL A 634 -13.64 -13.83 -28.99
CA VAL A 634 -13.50 -12.48 -29.56
C VAL A 634 -13.68 -11.39 -28.49
N ASP A 635 -14.70 -11.52 -27.62
CA ASP A 635 -14.94 -10.58 -26.52
C ASP A 635 -13.75 -10.48 -25.55
N TYR A 636 -13.06 -11.60 -25.31
CA TYR A 636 -11.93 -11.65 -24.38
C TYR A 636 -10.69 -11.00 -24.99
N LEU A 637 -10.44 -11.23 -26.28
CA LEU A 637 -9.39 -10.57 -27.04
C LEU A 637 -9.64 -9.07 -27.16
N ASN A 638 -10.87 -8.65 -27.45
CA ASN A 638 -11.24 -7.24 -27.49
C ASN A 638 -11.08 -6.56 -26.13
N LEU A 639 -11.43 -7.23 -25.03
CA LEU A 639 -11.20 -6.71 -23.68
C LEU A 639 -9.70 -6.57 -23.37
N PHE A 640 -8.87 -7.55 -23.78
CA PHE A 640 -7.42 -7.46 -23.65
C PHE A 640 -6.88 -6.27 -24.46
N LEU A 641 -7.10 -6.24 -25.77
CA LEU A 641 -6.60 -5.21 -26.67
C LEU A 641 -7.07 -3.79 -26.29
N SER A 642 -8.33 -3.65 -25.89
CA SER A 642 -8.87 -2.34 -25.53
C SER A 642 -8.35 -1.78 -24.20
N SER A 643 -7.86 -2.66 -23.31
CA SER A 643 -7.30 -2.32 -22.00
C SER A 643 -5.78 -2.13 -21.99
N LEU A 644 -5.08 -2.40 -23.10
CA LEU A 644 -3.64 -2.22 -23.21
C LEU A 644 -3.22 -0.76 -22.94
N ARG A 645 -2.11 -0.61 -22.22
CA ARG A 645 -1.47 0.67 -21.92
C ARG A 645 0.02 0.57 -22.18
N ASN A 646 0.63 1.70 -22.56
CA ASN A 646 2.09 1.76 -22.74
C ASN A 646 2.83 1.64 -21.40
N GLU A 647 2.19 1.96 -20.28
CA GLU A 647 2.78 1.79 -18.95
C GLU A 647 3.02 0.30 -18.62
N ASP A 648 4.14 0.01 -17.96
CA ASP A 648 4.49 -1.31 -17.44
C ASP A 648 3.88 -1.48 -16.04
N VAL A 649 2.84 -2.31 -15.95
CA VAL A 649 2.09 -2.48 -14.70
C VAL A 649 2.91 -3.19 -13.63
N THR A 650 3.99 -3.91 -13.99
CA THR A 650 4.87 -4.57 -13.00
C THR A 650 5.82 -3.61 -12.31
N LYS A 651 5.94 -2.37 -12.79
CA LYS A 651 6.73 -1.31 -12.12
C LYS A 651 5.86 -0.37 -11.29
N THR A 652 4.59 -0.22 -11.64
CA THR A 652 3.71 0.79 -11.02
C THR A 652 2.63 0.19 -10.12
N MET A 653 1.79 -0.72 -10.64
CA MET A 653 0.64 -1.27 -9.90
C MET A 653 0.93 -2.62 -9.23
N TYR A 654 1.78 -3.46 -9.82
CA TYR A 654 2.07 -4.82 -9.36
C TYR A 654 3.60 -5.04 -9.26
N PRO A 655 4.30 -4.23 -8.44
CA PRO A 655 5.73 -4.41 -8.24
C PRO A 655 6.03 -5.86 -7.88
N LYS A 656 6.86 -6.54 -8.69
CA LYS A 656 7.37 -7.87 -8.32
C LYS A 656 7.99 -7.72 -6.92
N ILE A 657 7.56 -8.56 -5.98
CA ILE A 657 8.07 -8.57 -4.61
C ILE A 657 9.50 -9.15 -4.65
N ALA A 658 10.44 -8.37 -5.16
CA ALA A 658 11.84 -8.75 -5.31
C ALA A 658 12.56 -8.44 -3.99
N ILE A 659 12.26 -9.22 -2.95
CA ILE A 659 13.07 -9.21 -1.74
C ILE A 659 14.31 -10.07 -2.04
N GLY A 660 15.48 -9.45 -2.20
CA GLY A 660 16.77 -10.15 -2.29
C GLY A 660 17.38 -10.35 -3.69
N SER A 661 16.77 -9.87 -4.78
CA SER A 661 17.56 -9.62 -6.00
C SER A 661 18.23 -8.28 -5.78
N LYS A 662 19.57 -8.22 -5.92
CA LYS A 662 20.22 -6.94 -6.22
C LYS A 662 19.33 -6.23 -7.21
N SER A 663 18.99 -4.99 -6.93
CA SER A 663 18.63 -4.08 -7.99
C SER A 663 19.84 -4.05 -8.93
N SER A 664 19.94 -5.01 -9.84
CA SER A 664 20.35 -4.70 -11.19
C SER A 664 19.29 -3.73 -11.66
N ILE A 665 19.48 -2.47 -11.28
CA ILE A 665 19.24 -1.37 -12.18
C ILE A 665 19.97 -1.86 -13.44
N PRO A 666 19.28 -2.18 -14.53
CA PRO A 666 19.95 -2.18 -15.81
C PRO A 666 20.37 -0.72 -15.98
N ASP A 667 21.60 -0.41 -15.57
CA ASP A 667 22.27 0.80 -16.02
C ASP A 667 22.33 0.65 -17.54
N ASP A 668 21.66 1.57 -18.22
CA ASP A 668 21.81 1.86 -19.64
C ASP A 668 21.68 0.66 -20.61
N THR A 669 20.73 -0.24 -20.41
CA THR A 669 20.18 -0.98 -21.57
C THR A 669 19.05 -0.15 -22.15
N GLU A 670 19.35 0.45 -23.31
CA GLU A 670 18.45 1.03 -24.30
C GLU A 670 17.02 1.24 -23.81
N THR A 671 16.60 2.50 -23.72
CA THR A 671 15.18 2.87 -23.65
C THR A 671 14.44 2.18 -24.79
N LEU A 672 13.96 0.96 -24.56
CA LEU A 672 12.89 0.34 -25.32
C LEU A 672 11.76 1.35 -25.20
N ASP A 673 11.56 2.06 -26.29
CA ASP A 673 10.65 3.18 -26.39
C ASP A 673 9.29 2.69 -25.89
N VAL A 674 8.94 3.03 -24.65
CA VAL A 674 7.72 2.55 -23.95
C VAL A 674 6.47 2.93 -24.75
N THR A 675 6.61 3.90 -25.66
CA THR A 675 5.67 4.31 -26.69
C THR A 675 5.28 3.21 -27.69
N ILE A 676 6.08 2.13 -27.82
CA ILE A 676 5.91 1.07 -28.82
C ILE A 676 5.20 -0.19 -28.27
N LYS A 677 5.08 -0.38 -26.94
CA LYS A 677 4.48 -1.60 -26.34
C LYS A 677 3.11 -1.94 -26.93
N VAL A 678 2.19 -0.97 -26.94
CA VAL A 678 0.84 -1.22 -27.46
C VAL A 678 0.90 -1.55 -28.95
N ASN A 679 1.76 -0.87 -29.71
CA ASN A 679 1.91 -1.07 -31.15
C ASN A 679 2.46 -2.46 -31.47
N SER A 680 3.50 -2.92 -30.77
CA SER A 680 4.12 -4.23 -30.99
C SER A 680 3.15 -5.38 -30.68
N ILE A 681 2.38 -5.28 -29.59
CA ILE A 681 1.36 -6.27 -29.24
C ILE A 681 0.24 -6.28 -30.29
N CYS A 682 -0.23 -5.09 -30.70
CA CYS A 682 -1.27 -4.97 -31.72
C CYS A 682 -0.82 -5.56 -33.07
N ASP A 683 0.43 -5.33 -33.47
CA ASP A 683 1.00 -5.87 -34.71
C ASP A 683 1.17 -7.39 -34.66
N ALA A 684 1.72 -7.93 -33.58
CA ALA A 684 1.92 -9.37 -33.40
C ALA A 684 0.58 -10.13 -33.39
N ILE A 685 -0.40 -9.64 -32.64
CA ILE A 685 -1.74 -10.24 -32.58
C ILE A 685 -2.43 -10.12 -33.94
N ARG A 686 -2.37 -8.96 -34.61
CA ARG A 686 -3.00 -8.76 -35.93
C ARG A 686 -2.48 -9.75 -36.96
N GLY A 687 -1.16 -9.93 -37.07
CA GLY A 687 -0.57 -10.88 -38.01
C GLY A 687 -1.06 -12.32 -37.82
N ILE A 688 -1.25 -12.75 -36.57
CA ILE A 688 -1.78 -14.08 -36.26
C ILE A 688 -3.28 -14.17 -36.57
N LEU A 689 -4.08 -13.17 -36.17
CA LEU A 689 -5.53 -13.17 -36.42
C LEU A 689 -5.88 -13.19 -37.91
N GLU A 690 -5.12 -12.44 -38.73
CA GLU A 690 -5.27 -12.43 -40.19
C GLU A 690 -4.93 -13.79 -40.82
N SER A 691 -3.97 -14.52 -40.25
CA SER A 691 -3.56 -15.85 -40.72
C SER A 691 -4.53 -16.98 -40.36
N LEU A 692 -5.25 -16.86 -39.24
CA LEU A 692 -6.14 -17.90 -38.70
C LEU A 692 -7.53 -17.88 -39.34
N ASP A 693 -8.33 -16.87 -39.03
CA ASP A 693 -9.68 -16.69 -39.55
C ASP A 693 -10.09 -15.22 -39.47
N PHE A 694 -9.89 -14.56 -40.61
CA PHE A 694 -10.23 -13.18 -40.84
C PHE A 694 -11.70 -12.83 -40.51
N LYS A 695 -12.65 -13.73 -40.81
CA LYS A 695 -14.09 -13.43 -40.63
C LYS A 695 -14.48 -13.53 -39.16
N LYS A 696 -13.97 -14.53 -38.45
CA LYS A 696 -14.25 -14.71 -37.02
C LYS A 696 -13.67 -13.56 -36.18
N TYR A 697 -12.46 -13.09 -36.49
CA TYR A 697 -11.73 -12.12 -35.68
C TYR A 697 -11.78 -10.67 -36.17
N LEU A 698 -12.69 -10.36 -37.09
CA LEU A 698 -12.81 -9.04 -37.73
C LEU A 698 -12.83 -7.87 -36.72
N GLN A 699 -13.62 -7.99 -35.64
CA GLN A 699 -13.70 -6.97 -34.59
C GLN A 699 -12.36 -6.78 -33.85
N SER A 700 -11.66 -7.87 -33.55
CA SER A 700 -10.35 -7.82 -32.90
C SER A 700 -9.32 -7.15 -33.79
N ILE A 701 -9.34 -7.43 -35.10
CA ILE A 701 -8.45 -6.80 -36.08
C ILE A 701 -8.69 -5.28 -36.17
N ILE A 702 -9.95 -4.83 -36.17
CA ILE A 702 -10.25 -3.39 -36.15
C ILE A 702 -9.73 -2.75 -34.86
N THR A 703 -9.88 -3.44 -33.73
CA THR A 703 -9.39 -2.96 -32.42
C THR A 703 -7.88 -2.75 -32.43
N THR A 704 -7.09 -3.62 -33.09
CA THR A 704 -5.63 -3.45 -33.16
C THR A 704 -5.20 -2.22 -33.97
N PHE A 705 -5.91 -1.83 -35.04
CA PHE A 705 -5.61 -0.59 -35.76
C PHE A 705 -5.94 0.66 -34.92
N VAL A 706 -7.08 0.65 -34.25
CA VAL A 706 -7.59 1.79 -33.47
C VAL A 706 -6.77 2.02 -32.20
N LYS A 707 -6.32 0.96 -31.53
CA LYS A 707 -5.66 1.06 -30.22
C LYS A 707 -4.19 1.46 -30.28
N LYS A 708 -3.58 1.48 -31.47
CA LYS A 708 -2.22 2.01 -31.64
C LYS A 708 -2.08 3.45 -31.18
N SER A 709 -0.86 3.84 -30.85
CA SER A 709 -0.50 5.21 -30.46
C SER A 709 0.59 5.75 -31.39
N PRO A 710 0.27 6.71 -32.29
CA PRO A 710 -1.06 7.24 -32.60
C PRO A 710 -1.98 6.21 -33.32
N PRO A 711 -3.32 6.36 -33.27
CA PRO A 711 -4.25 5.46 -33.94
C PRO A 711 -4.06 5.42 -35.47
N GLU A 712 -3.98 4.22 -36.07
CA GLU A 712 -3.81 4.02 -37.52
C GLU A 712 -5.16 4.02 -38.25
N LEU A 713 -5.93 5.11 -38.14
CA LEU A 713 -7.28 5.19 -38.71
C LEU A 713 -7.31 5.09 -40.24
N GLU A 714 -6.32 5.67 -40.94
CA GLU A 714 -6.21 5.57 -42.41
C GLU A 714 -5.97 4.12 -42.86
N SER A 715 -5.18 3.34 -42.11
CA SER A 715 -4.94 1.92 -42.40
C SER A 715 -6.18 1.07 -42.11
N ALA A 716 -6.89 1.36 -41.01
CA ALA A 716 -8.16 0.71 -40.70
C ALA A 716 -9.22 0.96 -41.79
N LEU A 717 -9.32 2.20 -42.27
CA LEU A 717 -10.26 2.59 -43.32
C LEU A 717 -9.89 2.02 -44.69
N ASN A 718 -8.60 1.95 -45.04
CA ASN A 718 -8.14 1.23 -46.22
C ASN A 718 -8.46 -0.27 -46.17
N PHE A 719 -8.34 -0.87 -44.99
CA PHE A 719 -8.72 -2.26 -44.77
C PHE A 719 -10.24 -2.46 -44.93
N LEU A 720 -11.05 -1.55 -44.39
CA LEU A 720 -12.51 -1.53 -44.59
C LEU A 720 -12.91 -1.31 -46.06
N ALA A 721 -12.17 -0.49 -46.81
CA ALA A 721 -12.39 -0.28 -48.24
C ALA A 721 -12.14 -1.57 -49.04
N LYS A 722 -11.03 -2.28 -48.77
CA LYS A 722 -10.76 -3.59 -49.38
C LYS A 722 -11.82 -4.64 -49.02
N LEU A 723 -12.33 -4.58 -47.79
CA LEU A 723 -13.42 -5.42 -47.30
C LEU A 723 -14.73 -5.14 -48.02
N LYS A 724 -15.07 -3.88 -48.23
CA LYS A 724 -16.27 -3.44 -48.96
C LYS A 724 -16.30 -4.00 -50.38
N ASP A 725 -15.15 -4.05 -51.06
CA ASP A 725 -15.03 -4.62 -52.41
C ASP A 725 -15.26 -6.14 -52.43
N GLN A 726 -15.07 -6.83 -51.29
CA GLN A 726 -15.25 -8.27 -51.17
C GLN A 726 -16.64 -8.65 -50.62
N ASP A 727 -17.10 -8.00 -49.55
CA ASP A 727 -18.35 -8.26 -48.85
C ASP A 727 -18.87 -6.99 -48.14
N LEU A 728 -19.92 -6.40 -48.72
CA LEU A 728 -20.53 -5.16 -48.23
C LEU A 728 -21.14 -5.31 -46.83
N SER A 729 -21.70 -6.49 -46.51
CA SER A 729 -22.39 -6.72 -45.24
C SER A 729 -21.42 -6.75 -44.05
N LEU A 730 -20.28 -7.42 -44.21
CA LEU A 730 -19.22 -7.46 -43.22
C LEU A 730 -18.55 -6.09 -43.05
N ALA A 731 -18.41 -5.32 -44.13
CA ALA A 731 -17.88 -3.96 -44.07
C ALA A 731 -18.78 -3.02 -43.27
N GLU A 732 -20.10 -3.11 -43.40
CA GLU A 732 -21.05 -2.32 -42.61
C GLU A 732 -20.94 -2.63 -41.11
N ASP A 733 -20.91 -3.90 -40.72
CA ASP A 733 -20.82 -4.29 -39.31
C ASP A 733 -19.45 -3.93 -38.70
N ALA A 734 -18.39 -4.01 -39.50
CA ALA A 734 -17.06 -3.54 -39.13
C ALA A 734 -17.01 -2.02 -38.91
N VAL A 735 -17.66 -1.23 -39.77
CA VAL A 735 -17.78 0.23 -39.61
C VAL A 735 -18.59 0.58 -38.35
N LYS A 736 -19.70 -0.12 -38.06
CA LYS A 736 -20.47 0.08 -36.82
C LYS A 736 -19.60 -0.17 -35.58
N TYR A 737 -18.79 -1.23 -35.60
CA TYR A 737 -17.87 -1.53 -34.51
C TYR A 737 -16.73 -0.50 -34.39
N ALA A 738 -16.18 -0.01 -35.51
CA ALA A 738 -15.17 1.05 -35.50
C ALA A 738 -15.72 2.36 -34.90
N ILE A 739 -16.96 2.74 -35.24
CA ILE A 739 -17.67 3.91 -34.67
C ILE A 739 -17.88 3.76 -33.15
N PHE A 740 -18.02 2.53 -32.63
CA PHE A 740 -18.09 2.31 -31.18
C PHE A 740 -16.75 2.61 -30.49
N LEU A 741 -15.62 2.38 -31.16
CA LEU A 741 -14.28 2.59 -30.60
C LEU A 741 -13.74 4.01 -30.80
N VAL A 742 -14.13 4.67 -31.89
CA VAL A 742 -13.64 5.99 -32.32
C VAL A 742 -14.82 6.89 -32.66
N ASP A 743 -14.70 8.16 -32.29
CA ASP A 743 -15.66 9.19 -32.66
C ASP A 743 -15.98 9.17 -34.18
N ALA A 744 -17.27 9.12 -34.50
CA ALA A 744 -17.77 9.02 -35.88
C ALA A 744 -17.34 10.22 -36.73
N ASP A 745 -17.24 11.41 -36.12
CA ASP A 745 -16.78 12.63 -36.80
C ASP A 745 -15.33 12.50 -37.24
N LYS A 746 -14.46 11.94 -36.39
CA LYS A 746 -13.05 11.72 -36.73
C LYS A 746 -12.89 10.66 -37.82
N LEU A 747 -13.68 9.59 -37.79
CA LEU A 747 -13.66 8.58 -38.84
C LEU A 747 -14.13 9.17 -40.17
N PHE A 748 -15.17 10.02 -40.15
CA PHE A 748 -15.65 10.75 -41.33
C PHE A 748 -14.58 11.68 -41.89
N ASP A 749 -13.92 12.46 -41.04
CA ASP A 749 -12.86 13.40 -41.43
C ASP A 749 -11.64 12.69 -42.03
N VAL A 750 -11.23 11.56 -41.44
CA VAL A 750 -10.12 10.76 -41.99
C VAL A 750 -10.51 10.14 -43.32
N ALA A 751 -11.72 9.58 -43.45
CA ALA A 751 -12.22 9.06 -44.72
C ALA A 751 -12.27 10.16 -45.80
N LEU A 752 -12.69 11.38 -45.44
CA LEU A 752 -12.72 12.52 -46.35
C LEU A 752 -11.30 12.90 -46.79
N GLY A 753 -10.35 12.87 -45.86
CA GLY A 753 -8.93 13.11 -46.11
C GLY A 753 -8.22 12.04 -46.95
N MET A 754 -8.85 10.89 -47.19
CA MET A 754 -8.38 9.86 -48.13
C MET A 754 -8.87 10.10 -49.57
N TYR A 755 -9.76 11.08 -49.77
CA TYR A 755 -10.36 11.43 -51.07
C TYR A 755 -11.22 10.32 -51.71
N ASP A 756 -11.69 9.35 -50.93
CA ASP A 756 -12.60 8.29 -51.38
C ASP A 756 -14.04 8.56 -50.88
N PHE A 757 -14.82 9.24 -51.70
CA PHE A 757 -16.22 9.58 -51.42
C PHE A 757 -17.11 8.35 -51.17
N SER A 758 -16.75 7.20 -51.73
CA SER A 758 -17.52 5.97 -51.57
C SER A 758 -17.38 5.38 -50.16
N LEU A 759 -16.22 5.59 -49.52
CA LEU A 759 -15.94 5.19 -48.15
C LEU A 759 -16.51 6.23 -47.16
N VAL A 760 -16.39 7.51 -47.48
CA VAL A 760 -17.02 8.61 -46.71
C VAL A 760 -18.53 8.39 -46.61
N LEU A 761 -19.18 8.03 -47.71
CA LEU A 761 -20.62 7.76 -47.72
C LEU A 761 -21.00 6.57 -46.82
N LEU A 762 -20.19 5.51 -46.80
CA LEU A 762 -20.42 4.33 -45.96
C LEU A 762 -20.32 4.70 -44.47
N VAL A 763 -19.29 5.46 -44.08
CA VAL A 763 -19.13 5.95 -42.70
C VAL A 763 -20.27 6.91 -42.35
N ALA A 764 -20.65 7.80 -43.26
CA ALA A 764 -21.72 8.77 -43.07
C ALA A 764 -23.09 8.12 -42.84
N GLN A 765 -23.42 7.08 -43.63
CA GLN A 765 -24.70 6.35 -43.52
C GLN A 765 -24.81 5.57 -42.21
N GLN A 766 -23.70 5.04 -41.70
CA GLN A 766 -23.66 4.31 -40.43
C GLN A 766 -23.47 5.26 -39.23
N SER A 767 -23.02 6.49 -39.47
CA SER A 767 -23.02 7.56 -38.48
C SER A 767 -24.40 8.21 -38.38
N GLN A 768 -24.78 8.70 -37.20
CA GLN A 768 -26.06 9.39 -37.00
C GLN A 768 -26.09 10.82 -37.58
N LYS A 769 -25.33 11.09 -38.66
CA LYS A 769 -25.29 12.40 -39.34
C LYS A 769 -26.53 12.61 -40.21
N ASP A 770 -26.97 13.86 -40.35
CA ASP A 770 -28.13 14.19 -41.19
C ASP A 770 -27.78 13.95 -42.68
N PRO A 771 -28.52 13.08 -43.40
CA PRO A 771 -28.35 12.87 -44.83
C PRO A 771 -28.37 14.14 -45.67
N ARG A 772 -29.14 15.15 -45.26
CA ARG A 772 -29.23 16.40 -46.02
C ARG A 772 -27.95 17.21 -45.94
N GLU A 773 -27.26 17.15 -44.82
CA GLU A 773 -26.05 17.92 -44.56
C GLU A 773 -24.84 17.30 -45.26
N TYR A 774 -24.57 16.01 -45.05
CA TYR A 774 -23.39 15.40 -45.68
C TYR A 774 -23.56 15.18 -47.18
N LEU A 775 -24.77 14.91 -47.71
CA LEU A 775 -24.95 14.74 -49.17
C LEU A 775 -24.80 16.06 -49.93
N SER A 776 -25.31 17.17 -49.37
CA SER A 776 -25.15 18.49 -50.00
C SER A 776 -23.68 18.92 -50.00
N PHE A 777 -22.98 18.69 -48.89
CA PHE A 777 -21.55 18.95 -48.77
C PHE A 777 -20.70 18.11 -49.74
N LEU A 778 -20.95 16.80 -49.86
CA LEU A 778 -20.22 15.95 -50.79
C LEU A 778 -20.49 16.34 -52.26
N ALA A 779 -21.74 16.70 -52.59
CA ALA A 779 -22.10 17.17 -53.93
C ALA A 779 -21.42 18.50 -54.31
N GLU A 780 -21.28 19.42 -53.36
CA GLU A 780 -20.51 20.66 -53.55
C GLU A 780 -19.04 20.35 -53.85
N LEU A 781 -18.41 19.46 -53.07
CA LEU A 781 -17.03 19.06 -53.28
C LEU A 781 -16.81 18.35 -54.63
N GLU A 782 -17.73 17.50 -55.07
CA GLU A 782 -17.67 16.82 -56.39
C GLU A 782 -17.75 17.79 -57.57
N SER A 783 -18.33 18.98 -57.40
CA SER A 783 -18.45 19.98 -58.46
C SER A 783 -17.13 20.68 -58.84
N HIS A 784 -16.11 20.57 -57.99
CA HIS A 784 -14.83 21.28 -58.17
C HIS A 784 -13.78 20.47 -58.95
N PRO A 785 -12.86 21.15 -59.68
CA PRO A 785 -11.72 20.49 -60.32
C PRO A 785 -10.80 19.79 -59.31
N LYS A 786 -10.20 18.65 -59.70
CA LYS A 786 -9.43 17.74 -58.82
C LYS A 786 -8.54 18.40 -57.76
N TYR A 787 -7.67 19.34 -58.13
CA TYR A 787 -6.75 19.98 -57.17
C TYR A 787 -7.43 21.02 -56.29
N TYR A 788 -8.43 21.73 -56.83
CA TYR A 788 -9.22 22.70 -56.06
C TYR A 788 -10.19 22.00 -55.08
N GLN A 789 -10.77 20.86 -55.49
CA GLN A 789 -11.54 19.97 -54.62
C GLN A 789 -10.70 19.50 -53.43
N ARG A 790 -9.47 19.01 -53.68
CA ARG A 790 -8.56 18.57 -52.61
C ARG A 790 -8.14 19.72 -51.70
N PHE A 791 -7.91 20.92 -52.24
CA PHE A 791 -7.70 22.13 -51.43
C PHE A 791 -8.89 22.37 -50.49
N LYS A 792 -10.13 22.38 -51.00
CA LYS A 792 -11.33 22.58 -50.17
C LYS A 792 -11.53 21.50 -49.10
N ILE A 793 -11.19 20.25 -49.42
CA ILE A 793 -11.21 19.14 -48.45
C ILE A 793 -10.16 19.35 -47.36
N ASP A 794 -8.91 19.60 -47.74
CA ASP A 794 -7.82 19.78 -46.75
C ASP A 794 -8.03 21.06 -45.92
N ASP A 795 -8.60 22.11 -46.50
CA ASP A 795 -8.99 23.35 -45.80
C ASP A 795 -10.06 23.07 -44.74
N HIS A 796 -11.12 22.33 -45.11
CA HIS A 796 -12.16 21.87 -44.17
C HIS A 796 -11.58 21.01 -43.04
N LEU A 797 -10.59 20.16 -43.35
CA LEU A 797 -9.91 19.29 -42.37
C LEU A 797 -8.81 20.01 -41.57
N ASN A 798 -8.63 21.31 -41.76
CA ASN A 798 -7.56 22.13 -41.16
C ASN A 798 -6.14 21.60 -41.46
N ARG A 799 -5.95 20.90 -42.58
CA ARG A 799 -4.67 20.38 -43.09
C ARG A 799 -4.00 21.44 -43.97
N TYR A 800 -3.78 22.63 -43.42
CA TYR A 800 -3.46 23.83 -44.19
C TYR A 800 -2.21 23.72 -45.08
N GLU A 801 -1.18 22.95 -44.65
CA GLU A 801 0.02 22.70 -45.47
C GLU A 801 -0.30 21.90 -46.76
N LYS A 802 -1.12 20.86 -46.64
CA LYS A 802 -1.58 20.07 -47.81
C LYS A 802 -2.57 20.87 -48.65
N ALA A 803 -3.43 21.67 -48.01
CA ALA A 803 -4.34 22.59 -48.70
C ALA A 803 -3.55 23.58 -49.58
N LEU A 804 -2.52 24.21 -49.03
CA LEU A 804 -1.63 25.12 -49.77
C LEU A 804 -0.92 24.42 -50.94
N TYR A 805 -0.42 23.19 -50.71
CA TYR A 805 0.18 22.37 -51.78
C TYR A 805 -0.82 22.10 -52.92
N ASN A 806 -2.04 21.68 -52.60
CA ASN A 806 -3.07 21.41 -53.59
C ASN A 806 -3.54 22.69 -54.30
N LEU A 807 -3.60 23.83 -53.59
CA LEU A 807 -3.94 25.13 -54.17
C LEU A 807 -2.84 25.63 -55.14
N SER A 808 -1.56 25.37 -54.83
CA SER A 808 -0.43 25.69 -55.72
C SER A 808 -0.50 24.95 -57.06
N LEU A 809 -1.10 23.76 -57.07
CA LEU A 809 -1.29 22.92 -58.25
C LEU A 809 -2.61 23.21 -59.01
N ALA A 810 -3.49 24.03 -58.45
CA ALA A 810 -4.82 24.30 -59.03
C ALA A 810 -4.79 25.23 -60.27
N GLY A 811 -3.63 25.81 -60.61
CA GLY A 811 -3.42 26.65 -61.79
C GLY A 811 -3.08 28.11 -61.46
N GLU A 812 -2.62 28.87 -62.46
CA GLU A 812 -2.11 30.25 -62.26
C GLU A 812 -3.17 31.24 -61.78
N ASN A 813 -4.44 31.01 -62.15
CA ASN A 813 -5.57 31.85 -61.74
C ASN A 813 -5.81 31.88 -60.22
N TYR A 814 -5.23 30.94 -59.46
CA TYR A 814 -5.39 30.82 -58.02
C TYR A 814 -4.16 31.29 -57.23
N PHE A 815 -3.11 31.81 -57.89
CA PHE A 815 -1.89 32.20 -57.20
C PHE A 815 -2.09 33.37 -56.22
N GLU A 816 -2.88 34.39 -56.57
CA GLU A 816 -3.22 35.48 -55.64
C GLU A 816 -4.02 34.96 -54.44
N GLN A 817 -4.95 34.02 -54.66
CA GLN A 817 -5.68 33.36 -53.57
C GLN A 817 -4.74 32.55 -52.67
N CYS A 818 -3.71 31.92 -53.25
CA CYS A 818 -2.68 31.19 -52.52
C CYS A 818 -1.83 32.12 -51.63
N LEU A 819 -1.51 33.33 -52.09
CA LEU A 819 -0.80 34.35 -51.28
C LEU A 819 -1.66 34.84 -50.10
N ILE A 820 -2.95 35.09 -50.32
CA ILE A 820 -3.89 35.47 -49.25
C ILE A 820 -3.98 34.34 -48.22
N TYR A 821 -4.17 33.11 -48.68
CA TYR A 821 -4.28 31.93 -47.80
C TYR A 821 -3.01 31.69 -46.97
N LEU A 822 -1.84 31.92 -47.57
CA LEU A 822 -0.55 31.89 -46.88
C LEU A 822 -0.48 32.92 -45.75
N GLN A 823 -0.94 34.16 -45.97
CA GLN A 823 -0.94 35.20 -44.94
C GLN A 823 -1.94 34.88 -43.82
N GLU A 824 -3.14 34.43 -44.16
CA GLU A 824 -4.19 34.07 -43.19
C GLU A 824 -3.74 32.96 -42.24
N HIS A 825 -3.06 31.93 -42.75
CA HIS A 825 -2.62 30.76 -41.96
C HIS A 825 -1.13 30.78 -41.59
N GLN A 826 -0.39 31.84 -41.93
CA GLN A 826 1.03 32.04 -41.63
C GLN A 826 1.96 30.90 -42.12
N LEU A 827 1.67 30.33 -43.29
CA LEU A 827 2.34 29.11 -43.83
C LEU A 827 3.62 29.39 -44.62
N TYR A 828 4.42 30.37 -44.19
CA TYR A 828 5.56 30.87 -44.96
C TYR A 828 6.64 29.80 -45.23
N LYS A 829 6.97 28.96 -44.25
CA LYS A 829 7.98 27.89 -44.41
C LYS A 829 7.58 26.88 -45.47
N SER A 830 6.32 26.46 -45.47
CA SER A 830 5.79 25.48 -46.42
C SER A 830 5.72 26.07 -47.83
N ALA A 831 5.33 27.34 -47.97
CA ALA A 831 5.34 28.02 -49.27
C ALA A 831 6.74 28.23 -49.85
N ILE A 832 7.73 28.56 -49.02
CA ILE A 832 9.13 28.70 -49.44
C ILE A 832 9.61 27.40 -50.09
N ASN A 833 9.28 26.24 -49.51
CA ASN A 833 9.61 24.92 -50.07
C ASN A 833 8.86 24.63 -51.38
N ILE A 834 7.59 25.04 -51.49
CA ILE A 834 6.76 24.79 -52.68
C ILE A 834 7.23 25.65 -53.87
N PHE A 835 7.54 26.92 -53.65
CA PHE A 835 7.87 27.87 -54.71
C PHE A 835 9.38 28.03 -54.94
N SER A 836 10.24 27.22 -54.32
CA SER A 836 11.71 27.33 -54.42
C SER A 836 12.23 27.33 -55.86
N ASN A 837 11.53 26.64 -56.77
CA ASN A 837 11.92 26.47 -58.17
C ASN A 837 11.39 27.59 -59.08
N ASP A 838 10.52 28.47 -58.59
CA ASP A 838 9.93 29.59 -59.34
C ASP A 838 10.40 30.92 -58.77
N ASN A 839 11.41 31.51 -59.42
CA ASN A 839 12.13 32.69 -58.93
C ASN A 839 11.24 33.95 -58.80
N GLU A 840 10.19 34.09 -59.61
CA GLU A 840 9.29 35.26 -59.53
C GLU A 840 8.30 35.11 -58.37
N ARG A 841 7.70 33.93 -58.23
CA ARG A 841 6.76 33.64 -57.12
C ARG A 841 7.48 33.60 -55.78
N TYR A 842 8.69 33.03 -55.75
CA TYR A 842 9.53 32.96 -54.56
C TYR A 842 9.83 34.35 -53.97
N LYS A 843 10.23 35.32 -54.81
CA LYS A 843 10.51 36.70 -54.35
C LYS A 843 9.31 37.35 -53.69
N ARG A 844 8.10 37.11 -54.23
CA ARG A 844 6.85 37.66 -53.69
C ARG A 844 6.50 37.04 -52.33
N VAL A 845 6.69 35.73 -52.17
CA VAL A 845 6.54 35.03 -50.88
C VAL A 845 7.57 35.53 -49.86
N MET A 846 8.83 35.72 -50.26
CA MET A 846 9.89 36.22 -49.38
C MET A 846 9.64 37.67 -48.92
N SER A 847 9.06 38.52 -49.77
CA SER A 847 8.66 39.87 -49.37
C SER A 847 7.60 39.84 -48.27
N LEU A 848 6.56 39.01 -48.44
CA LEU A 848 5.49 38.87 -47.44
C LEU A 848 6.00 38.23 -46.13
N TYR A 849 6.98 37.33 -46.23
CA TYR A 849 7.63 36.76 -45.06
C TYR A 849 8.46 37.81 -44.30
N GLY A 850 9.13 38.72 -45.02
CA GLY A 850 9.82 39.87 -44.44
C GLY A 850 8.86 40.80 -43.67
N ASP A 851 7.69 41.09 -44.25
CA ASP A 851 6.67 41.92 -43.61
C ASP A 851 6.16 41.28 -42.31
N TYR A 852 5.85 39.98 -42.34
CA TYR A 852 5.44 39.21 -41.17
C TYR A 852 6.50 39.21 -40.05
N LEU A 853 7.77 38.94 -40.39
CA LEU A 853 8.87 38.96 -39.42
C LEU A 853 9.10 40.36 -38.82
N GLY A 854 8.85 41.41 -39.60
CA GLY A 854 8.86 42.79 -39.14
C GLY A 854 7.79 43.09 -38.09
N GLU A 855 6.56 42.58 -38.26
CA GLU A 855 5.48 42.69 -37.27
C GLU A 855 5.80 41.94 -35.96
N GLU A 856 6.39 40.75 -36.06
CA GLU A 856 6.86 39.95 -34.91
C GLU A 856 8.10 40.53 -34.22
N SER A 857 8.59 41.70 -34.66
CA SER A 857 9.80 42.36 -34.14
C SER A 857 11.10 41.56 -34.32
N ASN A 858 11.11 40.54 -35.19
CA ASN A 858 12.32 39.81 -35.57
C ASN A 858 13.00 40.49 -36.76
N PHE A 859 13.53 41.69 -36.50
CA PHE A 859 14.05 42.58 -37.54
C PHE A 859 15.31 42.03 -38.25
N GLU A 860 16.07 41.14 -37.62
CA GLU A 860 17.29 40.57 -38.20
C GLU A 860 16.96 39.54 -39.30
N GLU A 861 16.04 38.61 -39.04
CA GLU A 861 15.54 37.68 -40.05
C GLU A 861 14.68 38.39 -41.10
N ALA A 862 13.91 39.42 -40.73
CA ALA A 862 13.17 40.24 -41.68
C ALA A 862 14.11 40.91 -42.70
N GLY A 863 15.25 41.43 -42.23
CA GLY A 863 16.28 42.00 -43.09
C GLY A 863 16.79 41.00 -44.13
N LEU A 864 17.06 39.76 -43.71
CA LEU A 864 17.49 38.68 -44.62
C LEU A 864 16.40 38.32 -45.63
N ALA A 865 15.15 38.23 -45.20
CA ALA A 865 14.02 37.93 -46.07
C ALA A 865 13.83 39.02 -47.15
N TYR A 866 13.96 40.30 -46.79
CA TYR A 866 13.90 41.42 -47.73
C TYR A 866 15.07 41.44 -48.71
N VAL A 867 16.29 41.07 -48.28
CA VAL A 867 17.45 40.91 -49.18
C VAL A 867 17.17 39.81 -50.21
N MET A 868 16.63 38.67 -49.78
CA MET A 868 16.26 37.57 -50.68
C MET A 868 15.11 37.94 -51.63
N ALA A 869 14.18 38.79 -51.19
CA ALA A 869 13.11 39.35 -52.02
C ALA A 869 13.61 40.41 -53.02
N GLY A 870 14.85 40.91 -52.87
CA GLY A 870 15.42 42.00 -53.66
C GLY A 870 14.96 43.39 -53.21
N ASN A 871 14.28 43.52 -52.08
CA ASN A 871 13.80 44.79 -51.51
C ASN A 871 14.83 45.36 -50.52
N LYS A 872 15.83 46.06 -51.07
CA LYS A 872 16.98 46.56 -50.30
C LYS A 872 16.63 47.71 -49.34
N SER A 873 15.63 48.53 -49.68
CA SER A 873 15.16 49.62 -48.81
C SER A 873 14.57 49.11 -47.51
N SER A 874 13.68 48.10 -47.59
CA SER A 874 13.06 47.50 -46.42
C SER A 874 14.06 46.70 -45.59
N ALA A 875 15.04 46.05 -46.24
CA ALA A 875 16.14 45.38 -45.55
C ALA A 875 16.99 46.36 -44.71
N LEU A 876 17.32 47.53 -45.26
CA LEU A 876 18.08 48.55 -44.54
C LEU A 876 17.36 49.04 -43.29
N GLU A 877 16.06 49.35 -43.39
CA GLU A 877 15.25 49.76 -42.24
C GLU A 877 15.15 48.68 -41.17
N ALA A 878 15.02 47.41 -41.58
CA ALA A 878 15.01 46.27 -40.67
C ALA A 878 16.35 46.15 -39.91
N TYR A 879 17.49 46.22 -40.61
CA TYR A 879 18.80 46.15 -39.96
C TYR A 879 19.11 47.36 -39.06
N LYS A 880 18.62 48.56 -39.40
CA LYS A 880 18.69 49.71 -38.50
C LYS A 880 17.99 49.43 -37.17
N LYS A 881 16.77 48.87 -37.22
CA LYS A 881 15.99 48.53 -36.01
C LYS A 881 16.61 47.39 -35.20
N SER A 882 17.20 46.39 -35.85
CA SER A 882 17.87 45.27 -35.15
C SER A 882 19.20 45.70 -34.49
N GLY A 883 19.86 46.74 -35.00
CA GLY A 883 21.21 47.14 -34.58
C GLY A 883 22.32 46.34 -35.27
N ALA A 884 21.97 45.59 -36.33
CA ALA A 884 22.92 44.88 -37.20
C ALA A 884 23.65 45.89 -38.10
N TRP A 885 24.57 46.64 -37.51
CA TRP A 885 25.18 47.81 -38.14
C TRP A 885 26.02 47.46 -39.37
N ARG A 886 26.69 46.30 -39.37
CA ARG A 886 27.55 45.88 -40.48
C ARG A 886 26.75 45.65 -41.75
N GLU A 887 25.63 44.95 -41.62
CA GLU A 887 24.66 44.65 -42.67
C GLU A 887 23.98 45.94 -43.15
N ALA A 888 23.62 46.83 -42.22
CA ALA A 888 23.05 48.13 -42.56
C ALA A 888 24.01 48.99 -43.39
N PHE A 889 25.29 49.11 -43.00
CA PHE A 889 26.27 49.86 -43.80
C PHE A 889 26.61 49.19 -45.13
N ALA A 890 26.64 47.86 -45.20
CA ALA A 890 26.84 47.15 -46.45
C ALA A 890 25.72 47.48 -47.47
N ILE A 891 24.46 47.45 -47.02
CA ILE A 891 23.32 47.81 -47.87
C ILE A 891 23.29 49.31 -48.18
N ALA A 892 23.61 50.18 -47.22
CA ALA A 892 23.69 51.63 -47.46
C ALA A 892 24.76 51.97 -48.51
N GLN A 893 25.91 51.28 -48.48
CA GLN A 893 26.97 51.42 -49.48
C GLN A 893 26.52 50.92 -50.86
N GLU A 894 25.79 49.81 -50.91
CA GLU A 894 25.23 49.26 -52.15
C GLU A 894 24.15 50.19 -52.76
N LEU A 895 23.37 50.86 -51.91
CA LEU A 895 22.40 51.89 -52.28
C LEU A 895 23.05 53.26 -52.61
N LYS A 896 24.38 53.36 -52.54
CA LYS A 896 25.17 54.56 -52.86
C LYS A 896 24.81 55.78 -52.01
N TYR A 897 24.63 55.58 -50.71
CA TYR A 897 24.44 56.69 -49.76
C TYR A 897 25.59 57.71 -49.86
N SER A 898 25.25 58.99 -49.81
CA SER A 898 26.21 60.10 -49.77
C SER A 898 27.00 60.11 -48.46
N SER A 899 28.10 60.87 -48.41
CA SER A 899 28.91 61.02 -47.19
C SER A 899 28.10 61.53 -46.00
N ASP A 900 27.14 62.42 -46.25
CA ASP A 900 26.31 63.03 -45.22
C ASP A 900 25.25 62.04 -44.70
N GLU A 901 24.68 61.21 -45.59
CA GLU A 901 23.74 60.14 -45.20
C GLU A 901 24.44 59.02 -44.42
N MET A 902 25.69 58.69 -44.79
CA MET A 902 26.54 57.76 -44.04
C MET A 902 26.92 58.30 -42.65
N PHE A 903 27.17 59.62 -42.55
CA PHE A 903 27.41 60.28 -41.27
C PHE A 903 26.17 60.26 -40.37
N LEU A 904 24.98 60.53 -40.91
CA LEU A 904 23.73 60.45 -40.15
C LEU A 904 23.43 59.01 -39.69
N LEU A 905 23.63 58.02 -40.57
CA LEU A 905 23.47 56.61 -40.24
C LEU A 905 24.42 56.14 -39.14
N SER A 906 25.68 56.58 -39.19
CA SER A 906 26.67 56.23 -38.16
C SER A 906 26.35 56.84 -36.81
N LYS A 907 25.86 58.09 -36.77
CA LYS A 907 25.39 58.68 -35.52
C LYS A 907 24.20 57.92 -34.95
N GLU A 908 23.16 57.67 -35.76
CA GLU A 908 21.95 56.92 -35.37
C GLU A 908 22.27 55.51 -34.83
N LEU A 909 23.13 54.77 -35.54
CA LEU A 909 23.54 53.42 -35.13
C LEU A 909 24.46 53.43 -33.90
N SER A 910 25.35 54.41 -33.78
CA SER A 910 26.21 54.53 -32.59
C SER A 910 25.41 54.83 -31.32
N GLU A 911 24.38 55.67 -31.41
CA GLU A 911 23.47 55.99 -30.29
C GLU A 911 22.63 54.77 -29.91
N THR A 912 22.02 54.09 -30.90
CA THR A 912 21.21 52.88 -30.64
C THR A 912 22.04 51.72 -30.07
N LEU A 913 23.29 51.54 -30.49
CA LEU A 913 24.19 50.55 -29.90
C LEU A 913 24.65 50.96 -28.49
N ALA A 914 24.92 52.25 -28.25
CA ALA A 914 25.25 52.76 -26.93
C ALA A 914 24.09 52.56 -25.94
N ASP A 915 22.84 52.77 -26.37
CA ASP A 915 21.64 52.48 -25.58
C ASP A 915 21.50 50.97 -25.26
N LYS A 916 21.90 50.09 -26.19
CA LYS A 916 21.98 48.64 -25.99
C LYS A 916 23.19 48.20 -25.14
N ARG A 917 24.01 49.13 -24.65
CA ARG A 917 25.27 48.89 -23.89
C ARG A 917 26.37 48.18 -24.69
N GLN A 918 26.29 48.18 -26.02
CA GLN A 918 27.31 47.67 -26.93
C GLN A 918 28.32 48.78 -27.24
N TYR A 919 29.05 49.21 -26.21
CA TYR A 919 29.93 50.38 -26.27
C TYR A 919 31.15 50.18 -27.16
N GLN A 920 31.65 48.95 -27.27
CA GLN A 920 32.80 48.63 -28.10
C GLN A 920 32.44 48.74 -29.60
N GLU A 921 31.27 48.24 -29.99
CA GLU A 921 30.74 48.33 -31.35
C GLU A 921 30.35 49.77 -31.72
N ALA A 922 29.72 50.51 -30.79
CA ALA A 922 29.42 51.92 -30.98
C ALA A 922 30.69 52.76 -31.18
N ALA A 923 31.73 52.51 -30.37
CA ALA A 923 33.04 53.16 -30.54
C ALA A 923 33.69 52.80 -31.88
N GLN A 924 33.56 51.54 -32.33
CA GLN A 924 34.07 51.13 -33.63
C GLN A 924 33.40 51.88 -34.79
N ILE A 925 32.08 52.06 -34.77
CA ILE A 925 31.38 52.86 -35.79
C ILE A 925 31.91 54.29 -35.84
N LEU A 926 32.11 54.91 -34.67
CA LEU A 926 32.63 56.28 -34.60
C LEU A 926 34.05 56.38 -35.14
N LEU A 927 34.90 55.38 -34.91
CA LEU A 927 36.27 55.35 -35.43
C LEU A 927 36.30 55.13 -36.95
N ASP A 928 35.53 54.15 -37.45
CA ASP A 928 35.58 53.70 -38.84
C ASP A 928 34.88 54.68 -39.79
N TYR A 929 33.73 55.24 -39.41
CA TYR A 929 32.90 56.08 -40.29
C TYR A 929 32.97 57.58 -39.99
N THR A 930 33.03 57.98 -38.71
CA THR A 930 33.04 59.41 -38.32
C THR A 930 34.42 59.96 -37.95
N ARG A 931 35.41 59.09 -37.73
CA ARG A 931 36.76 59.40 -37.27
C ARG A 931 36.81 60.32 -36.04
N GLN A 932 35.94 60.06 -35.06
CA GLN A 932 35.87 60.80 -33.79
C GLN A 932 36.52 59.99 -32.65
N PRO A 933 37.85 60.07 -32.44
CA PRO A 933 38.53 59.25 -31.45
C PRO A 933 38.20 59.64 -30.01
N GLU A 934 37.86 60.90 -29.75
CA GLU A 934 37.53 61.39 -28.40
C GLU A 934 36.21 60.81 -27.90
N ASP A 935 35.15 60.87 -28.73
CA ASP A 935 33.85 60.28 -28.42
C ASP A 935 33.93 58.75 -28.30
N ALA A 936 34.76 58.11 -29.15
CA ALA A 936 35.05 56.68 -29.05
C ALA A 936 35.75 56.33 -27.72
N VAL A 937 36.75 57.11 -27.29
CA VAL A 937 37.44 56.92 -26.00
C VAL A 937 36.46 57.12 -24.83
N VAL A 938 35.56 58.09 -24.90
CA VAL A 938 34.50 58.30 -23.89
C VAL A 938 33.56 57.10 -23.81
N LEU A 939 33.10 56.56 -24.94
CA LEU A 939 32.26 55.36 -24.98
C LEU A 939 32.99 54.12 -24.44
N LEU A 940 34.25 53.90 -24.83
CA LEU A 940 35.06 52.79 -24.34
C LEU A 940 35.30 52.88 -22.82
N ASN A 941 35.53 54.09 -22.30
CA ASN A 941 35.66 54.33 -20.87
C ASN A 941 34.33 54.07 -20.12
N LYS A 942 33.18 54.47 -20.69
CA LYS A 942 31.85 54.12 -20.16
C LYS A 942 31.62 52.60 -20.11
N GLY A 943 32.14 51.86 -21.08
CA GLY A 943 32.06 50.39 -21.14
C GLY A 943 33.14 49.63 -20.36
N HIS A 944 33.97 50.31 -19.55
CA HIS A 944 35.09 49.71 -18.81
C HIS A 944 36.16 49.03 -19.69
N HIS A 945 36.24 49.40 -20.98
CA HIS A 945 37.23 48.89 -21.94
C HIS A 945 38.51 49.75 -21.96
N TRP A 946 39.08 50.03 -20.78
CA TRP A 946 40.20 50.97 -20.62
C TRP A 946 41.46 50.62 -21.42
N LYS A 947 41.76 49.33 -21.62
CA LYS A 947 42.90 48.91 -22.45
C LYS A 947 42.78 49.39 -23.89
N GLU A 948 41.57 49.28 -24.44
CA GLU A 948 41.28 49.71 -25.80
C GLU A 948 41.24 51.24 -25.89
N ALA A 949 40.71 51.92 -24.87
CA ALA A 949 40.79 53.38 -24.77
C ALA A 949 42.25 53.90 -24.76
N ILE A 950 43.16 53.24 -24.03
CA ILE A 950 44.60 53.56 -24.03
C ILE A 950 45.21 53.32 -25.42
N ARG A 951 44.90 52.17 -26.04
CA ARG A 951 45.41 51.83 -27.38
C ARG A 951 44.96 52.84 -28.43
N ILE A 952 43.68 53.21 -28.44
CA ILE A 952 43.11 54.20 -29.36
C ILE A 952 43.72 55.58 -29.11
N SER A 953 43.91 55.98 -27.84
CA SER A 953 44.55 57.25 -27.51
C SER A 953 45.97 57.35 -28.09
N TYR A 954 46.76 56.28 -28.00
CA TYR A 954 48.09 56.24 -28.65
C TYR A 954 48.01 56.11 -30.17
N MET A 955 47.07 55.32 -30.71
CA MET A 955 46.93 55.08 -32.15
C MET A 955 46.62 56.37 -32.93
N TYR A 956 45.92 57.32 -32.31
CA TYR A 956 45.56 58.61 -32.90
C TYR A 956 46.44 59.77 -32.40
N ASP A 957 47.59 59.49 -31.80
CA ASP A 957 48.53 60.49 -31.24
C ASP A 957 47.87 61.46 -30.23
N ARG A 958 46.81 61.02 -29.54
CA ARG A 958 46.05 61.77 -28.52
C ARG A 958 46.34 61.25 -27.11
N ALA A 959 47.61 61.21 -26.74
CA ALA A 959 48.04 60.78 -25.41
C ALA A 959 47.47 61.70 -24.28
N ASP A 960 47.06 62.92 -24.61
CA ASP A 960 46.33 63.84 -23.72
C ASP A 960 45.03 63.25 -23.17
N LEU A 961 44.34 62.39 -23.95
CA LEU A 961 43.11 61.70 -23.54
C LEU A 961 43.35 60.68 -22.41
N ILE A 962 44.58 60.20 -22.26
CA ILE A 962 44.95 59.29 -21.17
C ILE A 962 44.89 60.03 -19.84
N GLU A 963 45.39 61.27 -19.79
CA GLU A 963 45.36 62.11 -18.60
C GLU A 963 43.97 62.67 -18.30
N THR A 964 43.26 63.12 -19.34
CA THR A 964 41.99 63.85 -19.21
C THR A 964 40.77 62.94 -19.06
N ASN A 965 40.73 61.78 -19.71
CA ASN A 965 39.57 60.89 -19.72
C ASN A 965 39.87 59.51 -19.09
N VAL A 966 40.96 58.85 -19.49
CA VAL A 966 41.22 57.45 -19.07
C VAL A 966 41.62 57.37 -17.60
N ARG A 967 42.57 58.17 -17.11
CA ARG A 967 43.02 58.14 -15.71
C ARG A 967 41.89 58.42 -14.72
N PRO A 968 41.06 59.47 -14.91
CA PRO A 968 39.87 59.68 -14.08
C PRO A 968 38.91 58.49 -14.14
N SER A 969 38.63 57.96 -15.33
CA SER A 969 37.72 56.82 -15.51
C SER A 969 38.24 55.53 -14.84
N VAL A 970 39.55 55.27 -14.85
CA VAL A 970 40.16 54.12 -14.18
C VAL A 970 40.06 54.24 -12.66
N LEU A 971 40.26 55.45 -12.11
CA LEU A 971 40.11 55.69 -10.67
C LEU A 971 38.64 55.62 -10.22
N GLU A 972 37.73 56.16 -11.03
CA GLU A 972 36.29 56.03 -10.81
C GLU A 972 35.84 54.57 -10.87
N GLY A 973 36.29 53.83 -11.89
CA GLY A 973 36.06 52.40 -12.02
C GLY A 973 36.59 51.59 -10.84
N HIS A 974 37.77 51.96 -10.31
CA HIS A 974 38.31 51.37 -9.09
C HIS A 974 37.40 51.61 -7.87
N ASN A 975 36.95 52.85 -7.64
CA ASN A 975 36.07 53.17 -6.51
C ASN A 975 34.73 52.45 -6.62
N ASN A 976 34.13 52.45 -7.82
CA ASN A 976 32.84 51.80 -8.08
C ASN A 976 32.94 50.29 -7.88
N LEU A 977 33.96 49.64 -8.45
CA LEU A 977 34.18 48.20 -8.27
C LEU A 977 34.49 47.86 -6.81
N LEU A 978 35.28 48.68 -6.11
CA LEU A 978 35.58 48.46 -4.69
C LEU A 978 34.32 48.55 -3.82
N GLN A 979 33.45 49.53 -4.08
CA GLN A 979 32.16 49.65 -3.39
C GLN A 979 31.26 48.44 -3.69
N ASP A 980 31.21 48.00 -4.95
CA ASP A 980 30.44 46.85 -5.37
C ASP A 980 30.92 45.54 -4.74
N ILE A 981 32.23 45.33 -4.65
CA ILE A 981 32.82 44.14 -4.02
C ILE A 981 32.51 44.11 -2.52
N ASN A 982 32.61 45.26 -1.83
CA ASN A 982 32.23 45.36 -0.42
C ASN A 982 30.74 45.10 -0.21
N SER A 983 29.87 45.66 -1.07
CA SER A 983 28.44 45.37 -1.02
C SER A 983 28.13 43.89 -1.25
N MET A 984 28.85 43.21 -2.16
CA MET A 984 28.72 41.77 -2.37
C MET A 984 29.20 40.97 -1.15
N LEU A 985 30.30 41.38 -0.51
CA LEU A 985 30.79 40.77 0.73
C LEU A 985 29.74 40.87 1.86
N ASP A 986 29.15 42.05 2.05
CA ASP A 986 28.11 42.29 3.06
C ASP A 986 26.86 41.46 2.78
N GLN A 987 26.39 41.48 1.53
CA GLN A 987 25.22 40.71 1.11
C GLN A 987 25.42 39.20 1.29
N LEU A 988 26.59 38.67 0.90
CA LEU A 988 26.94 37.26 1.10
C LEU A 988 26.90 36.90 2.59
N SER A 989 27.51 37.73 3.46
CA SER A 989 27.56 37.46 4.89
C SER A 989 26.18 37.47 5.56
N LEU A 990 25.35 38.49 5.28
CA LEU A 990 24.03 38.64 5.89
C LEU A 990 23.06 37.55 5.44
N GLN A 991 23.06 37.21 4.14
CA GLN A 991 22.14 36.21 3.60
C GLN A 991 22.53 34.78 4.00
N THR A 992 23.82 34.48 4.11
CA THR A 992 24.28 33.15 4.56
C THR A 992 23.94 32.87 6.02
N VAL A 993 24.16 33.85 6.91
CA VAL A 993 23.75 33.75 8.32
C VAL A 993 22.24 33.57 8.42
N ARG A 994 21.45 34.37 7.69
CA ARG A 994 19.98 34.27 7.72
C ARG A 994 19.45 32.93 7.20
N LEU A 995 20.08 32.39 6.15
CA LEU A 995 19.71 31.07 5.62
C LEU A 995 19.97 29.96 6.65
N GLN A 996 21.11 30.01 7.35
CA GLN A 996 21.44 29.06 8.41
C GLN A 996 20.44 29.13 9.59
N GLU A 997 20.01 30.33 9.99
CA GLU A 997 18.95 30.50 11.01
C GLU A 997 17.63 29.82 10.60
N ILE A 998 17.21 29.96 9.34
CA ILE A 998 15.97 29.35 8.84
C ILE A 998 16.08 27.82 8.83
N LEU A 999 17.23 27.28 8.42
CA LEU A 999 17.47 25.83 8.43
C LEU A 999 17.47 25.26 9.86
N LEU A 1000 18.09 25.96 10.82
CA LEU A 1000 18.08 25.58 12.23
C LEU A 1000 16.68 25.67 12.87
N ASN A 1001 15.90 26.70 12.57
CA ASN A 1001 14.56 26.87 13.12
C ASN A 1001 13.56 25.83 12.58
N ASN A 1002 13.68 25.45 11.30
CA ASN A 1002 12.87 24.37 10.73
C ASN A 1002 13.20 23.01 11.36
N ALA A 1003 14.48 22.74 11.65
CA ALA A 1003 14.90 21.54 12.37
C ALA A 1003 14.37 21.49 13.82
N LYS A 1004 14.30 22.64 14.50
CA LYS A 1004 13.73 22.74 15.86
C LYS A 1004 12.20 22.61 15.89
N GLN A 1005 11.49 23.04 14.84
CA GLN A 1005 10.04 22.83 14.75
C GLN A 1005 9.68 21.37 14.45
N SER A 1006 10.48 20.65 13.67
CA SER A 1006 10.27 19.21 13.46
C SER A 1006 10.50 18.38 14.74
N ASP A 1007 11.33 18.85 15.66
CA ASP A 1007 11.55 18.18 16.96
C ASP A 1007 10.44 18.49 17.99
N LEU A 1008 9.69 19.59 17.83
CA LEU A 1008 8.59 19.99 18.72
C LEU A 1008 7.21 19.44 18.27
N GLU A 1009 7.05 19.07 17.00
CA GLU A 1009 5.83 18.40 16.49
C GLU A 1009 5.80 16.89 16.80
N GLN A 1010 6.81 16.34 17.50
CA GLN A 1010 6.86 14.93 17.94
C GLN A 1010 6.32 14.67 19.35
N PHE A 1011 5.93 15.69 20.12
CA PHE A 1011 5.35 15.53 21.45
C PHE A 1011 4.19 16.51 21.67
N GLU A 1012 3.01 16.21 21.09
CA GLU A 1012 1.68 16.56 21.60
C GLU A 1012 0.63 16.15 20.55
N ASN A 1013 0.24 14.87 20.57
CA ASN A 1013 -1.04 14.41 20.05
C ASN A 1013 -1.73 13.66 21.19
N ASP A 1014 -2.24 14.41 22.16
CA ASP A 1014 -3.23 13.88 23.10
C ASP A 1014 -4.60 13.88 22.41
N GLU A 1015 -5.12 12.67 22.19
CA GLU A 1015 -6.46 12.37 21.67
C GLU A 1015 -7.54 12.63 22.73
N ALA A 1016 -7.68 13.86 23.19
CA ALA A 1016 -8.77 14.23 24.09
C ALA A 1016 -9.21 15.67 23.87
N MET A 1017 -9.99 15.94 22.82
CA MET A 1017 -11.05 16.98 22.81
C MET A 1017 -11.79 16.95 21.46
N ASP A 1018 -12.49 15.85 21.18
CA ASP A 1018 -13.62 15.84 20.25
C ASP A 1018 -14.88 15.76 21.11
N ASN A 1019 -15.50 16.92 21.37
CA ASN A 1019 -16.91 17.09 21.76
C ASN A 1019 -17.18 18.54 22.15
N VAL A 1020 -17.43 19.43 21.19
CA VAL A 1020 -18.40 20.53 21.37
C VAL A 1020 -19.05 20.83 20.02
N ASP A 1021 -20.34 20.54 19.96
CA ASP A 1021 -21.28 20.85 18.89
C ASP A 1021 -21.90 22.23 19.16
N VAL A 1022 -21.66 23.24 18.31
CA VAL A 1022 -22.43 24.52 18.34
C VAL A 1022 -22.61 25.07 16.92
N PHE A 1023 -23.86 25.01 16.45
CA PHE A 1023 -24.41 25.81 15.36
C PHE A 1023 -24.36 27.32 15.66
N SER A 1024 -24.07 28.16 14.67
CA SER A 1024 -24.94 29.29 14.25
C SER A 1024 -24.33 30.20 13.18
N ASP A 1025 -25.15 30.54 12.18
CA ASP A 1025 -24.93 31.58 11.17
C ASP A 1025 -25.00 32.99 11.79
N THR A 1026 -24.08 33.89 11.43
CA THR A 1026 -24.34 35.30 11.01
C THR A 1026 -23.07 36.14 10.81
N SER A 1027 -22.90 36.64 9.58
CA SER A 1027 -22.31 37.94 9.18
C SER A 1027 -20.89 38.40 9.63
N SER A 1028 -20.00 38.41 8.63
CA SER A 1028 -19.32 39.61 8.10
C SER A 1028 -18.01 40.15 8.71
N MET A 1029 -16.97 40.01 7.86
CA MET A 1029 -15.94 41.00 7.52
C MET A 1029 -14.79 41.33 8.49
N ALA A 1030 -13.57 41.15 7.93
CA ALA A 1030 -12.29 41.81 8.20
C ALA A 1030 -11.17 40.96 8.82
N SER A 1031 -10.42 40.34 7.90
CA SER A 1031 -8.96 40.26 7.85
C SER A 1031 -8.17 39.76 9.06
N GLY A 1032 -7.64 38.54 8.91
CA GLY A 1032 -6.26 38.24 9.24
C GLY A 1032 -6.06 37.11 10.24
N PHE A 1033 -6.26 35.86 9.84
CA PHE A 1033 -5.52 34.69 10.33
C PHE A 1033 -5.99 33.42 9.60
N THR A 1034 -5.14 32.81 8.77
CA THR A 1034 -5.25 31.37 8.40
C THR A 1034 -3.85 30.80 8.22
N ARG A 1035 -3.23 30.47 9.36
CA ARG A 1035 -2.19 29.44 9.46
C ARG A 1035 -2.89 28.27 10.16
N TYR A 1036 -2.82 27.08 9.56
CA TYR A 1036 -3.34 25.79 10.05
C TYR A 1036 -4.82 25.47 9.81
N THR A 1037 -5.11 24.95 8.61
CA THR A 1037 -6.07 23.85 8.38
C THR A 1037 -5.71 23.15 7.06
N LYS A 1038 -5.04 21.99 7.11
CA LYS A 1038 -4.98 21.06 5.96
C LYS A 1038 -6.09 20.02 6.16
N SER A 1039 -7.32 20.38 5.77
CA SER A 1039 -8.45 19.47 5.68
C SER A 1039 -8.69 19.07 4.22
N ASN A 1040 -8.83 17.77 4.02
CA ASN A 1040 -9.10 17.08 2.77
C ASN A 1040 -10.32 17.60 2.00
N THR A 1041 -10.11 18.07 0.78
CA THR A 1041 -11.12 18.03 -0.30
C THR A 1041 -10.42 17.72 -1.63
N GLN A 1042 -10.14 16.45 -1.88
CA GLN A 1042 -9.83 15.94 -3.21
C GLN A 1042 -11.13 15.56 -3.94
N LEU A 1043 -11.88 16.53 -4.45
CA LEU A 1043 -12.98 16.29 -5.37
C LEU A 1043 -13.23 17.57 -6.18
N SER A 1044 -12.41 17.81 -7.21
CA SER A 1044 -12.72 18.57 -8.44
C SER A 1044 -11.44 19.01 -9.17
N ILE A 1045 -10.72 18.08 -9.82
CA ILE A 1045 -9.73 18.45 -10.84
C ILE A 1045 -9.90 17.52 -12.04
N GLN A 1046 -10.98 17.75 -12.78
CA GLN A 1046 -10.99 17.62 -14.24
C GLN A 1046 -11.58 18.92 -14.80
N SER A 1047 -10.71 19.82 -15.23
CA SER A 1047 -11.01 20.72 -16.35
C SER A 1047 -9.70 21.34 -16.84
N THR A 1048 -9.32 20.93 -18.03
CA THR A 1048 -8.42 21.64 -18.93
C THR A 1048 -8.89 23.08 -19.12
N LYS A 1049 -8.02 24.05 -18.85
CA LYS A 1049 -7.86 25.29 -19.63
C LYS A 1049 -6.70 26.13 -19.10
N SER A 1050 -5.70 26.27 -19.96
CA SER A 1050 -4.70 27.33 -19.97
C SER A 1050 -5.40 28.69 -19.84
N GLY A 1051 -5.21 29.36 -18.70
CA GLY A 1051 -5.90 30.63 -18.45
C GLY A 1051 -5.49 31.37 -17.19
N LYS A 1052 -4.27 31.17 -16.67
CA LYS A 1052 -3.72 32.14 -15.70
C LYS A 1052 -3.23 33.34 -16.51
N SER A 1053 -3.98 34.44 -16.48
CA SER A 1053 -3.56 35.67 -17.16
C SER A 1053 -2.14 36.06 -16.72
N ALA A 1054 -1.33 36.55 -17.65
CA ALA A 1054 0.05 36.98 -17.39
C ALA A 1054 0.14 37.93 -16.18
N LYS A 1055 -0.94 38.66 -15.87
CA LYS A 1055 -1.07 39.57 -14.72
C LYS A 1055 -1.06 38.84 -13.38
N SER A 1056 -1.66 37.64 -13.28
CA SER A 1056 -1.68 36.81 -12.07
C SER A 1056 -0.35 36.12 -11.81
N ARG A 1057 0.28 35.54 -12.85
CA ARG A 1057 1.67 35.02 -12.78
C ARG A 1057 2.65 36.11 -12.37
N ARG A 1058 2.61 37.28 -13.02
CA ARG A 1058 3.43 38.44 -12.64
C ARG A 1058 3.20 38.90 -11.19
N ARG A 1059 1.97 38.82 -10.67
CA ARG A 1059 1.67 39.21 -9.28
C ARG A 1059 2.21 38.18 -8.27
N ALA A 1060 2.19 36.89 -8.60
CA ALA A 1060 2.80 35.83 -7.80
C ALA A 1060 4.34 35.91 -7.83
N GLU A 1061 4.94 36.10 -9.00
CA GLU A 1061 6.38 36.34 -9.16
C GLU A 1061 6.84 37.59 -8.42
N ARG A 1062 6.08 38.69 -8.47
CA ARG A 1062 6.37 39.91 -7.68
C ARG A 1062 6.31 39.68 -6.17
N LYS A 1063 5.51 38.73 -5.68
CA LYS A 1063 5.47 38.35 -4.26
C LYS A 1063 6.68 37.49 -3.87
N LYS A 1064 7.08 36.54 -4.73
CA LYS A 1064 8.30 35.74 -4.58
C LYS A 1064 9.56 36.62 -4.60
N ALA A 1065 9.61 37.60 -5.50
CA ALA A 1065 10.71 38.56 -5.61
C ALA A 1065 10.78 39.59 -4.45
N ARG A 1066 9.75 39.69 -3.59
CA ARG A 1066 9.69 40.68 -2.51
C ARG A 1066 10.38 40.24 -1.21
N GLY A 1067 10.72 38.95 -1.06
CA GLY A 1067 11.63 38.45 -0.03
C GLY A 1067 11.34 38.88 1.42
N LYS A 1068 10.07 39.08 1.81
CA LYS A 1068 9.75 39.62 3.15
C LYS A 1068 10.16 38.62 4.24
N LYS A 1069 10.92 39.09 5.24
CA LYS A 1069 11.31 38.31 6.42
C LYS A 1069 10.07 37.66 7.07
N GLY A 1070 10.09 36.34 7.26
CA GLY A 1070 9.00 35.51 7.78
C GLY A 1070 7.99 35.01 6.72
N SER A 1071 8.20 35.27 5.44
CA SER A 1071 7.35 34.80 4.33
C SER A 1071 7.62 33.34 3.98
N ILE A 1072 6.59 32.63 3.48
CA ILE A 1072 6.70 31.27 2.94
C ILE A 1072 7.75 31.18 1.81
N TYR A 1073 7.99 32.28 1.08
CA TYR A 1073 8.96 32.34 -0.02
C TYR A 1073 10.34 32.88 0.39
N GLU A 1074 10.60 33.15 1.68
CA GLU A 1074 11.87 33.75 2.14
C GLU A 1074 13.08 32.85 1.79
N LYS A 1075 12.96 31.53 1.96
CA LYS A 1075 14.03 30.57 1.64
C LYS A 1075 14.35 30.56 0.13
N GLU A 1076 13.33 30.46 -0.72
CA GLU A 1076 13.48 30.51 -2.19
C GLU A 1076 14.14 31.82 -2.66
N TYR A 1077 13.70 32.94 -2.10
CA TYR A 1077 14.25 34.26 -2.43
C TYR A 1077 15.74 34.39 -2.07
N LEU A 1078 16.16 33.87 -0.91
CA LEU A 1078 17.57 33.91 -0.49
C LEU A 1078 18.46 33.08 -1.41
N TYR A 1079 18.01 31.91 -1.85
CA TYR A 1079 18.76 31.09 -2.82
C TYR A 1079 18.90 31.79 -4.18
N ASP A 1080 17.81 32.33 -4.74
CA ASP A 1080 17.85 33.06 -6.02
C ASP A 1080 18.73 34.32 -5.93
N SER A 1081 18.70 35.02 -4.78
CA SER A 1081 19.54 36.19 -4.53
C SER A 1081 21.04 35.82 -4.48
N LEU A 1082 21.40 34.73 -3.79
CA LEU A 1082 22.79 34.25 -3.73
C LEU A 1082 23.28 33.75 -5.09
N ARG A 1083 22.41 33.12 -5.90
CA ARG A 1083 22.73 32.73 -7.29
C ARG A 1083 23.07 33.95 -8.14
N ARG A 1084 22.24 34.99 -8.10
CA ARG A 1084 22.49 36.26 -8.83
C ARG A 1084 23.76 36.96 -8.36
N LEU A 1085 24.10 36.87 -7.07
CA LEU A 1085 25.36 37.40 -6.55
C LEU A 1085 26.56 36.69 -7.16
N ILE A 1086 26.50 35.37 -7.33
CA ILE A 1086 27.58 34.57 -7.94
C ILE A 1086 27.71 34.89 -9.45
N GLU A 1087 26.60 35.08 -10.16
CA GLU A 1087 26.61 35.55 -11.56
C GLU A 1087 27.25 36.96 -11.67
N ARG A 1088 26.88 37.87 -10.76
CA ARG A 1088 27.50 39.20 -10.68
C ARG A 1088 29.00 39.12 -10.36
N PHE A 1089 29.41 38.24 -9.45
CA PHE A 1089 30.82 38.00 -9.14
C PHE A 1089 31.61 37.55 -10.38
N ASN A 1090 31.05 36.64 -11.19
CA ASN A 1090 31.69 36.18 -12.42
C ASN A 1090 31.89 37.30 -13.45
N ASN A 1091 30.93 38.22 -13.60
CA ASN A 1091 31.08 39.38 -14.48
C ASN A 1091 32.11 40.37 -13.93
N THR A 1092 32.02 40.67 -12.62
CA THR A 1092 32.96 41.55 -11.91
C THR A 1092 34.39 41.03 -12.00
N LYS A 1093 34.59 39.71 -12.03
CA LYS A 1093 35.91 39.06 -12.20
C LYS A 1093 36.60 39.47 -13.51
N VAL A 1094 35.84 39.60 -14.61
CA VAL A 1094 36.37 40.06 -15.90
C VAL A 1094 36.75 41.54 -15.83
N GLU A 1095 35.89 42.37 -15.23
CA GLU A 1095 36.14 43.81 -15.06
C GLU A 1095 37.35 44.10 -14.17
N VAL A 1096 37.49 43.39 -13.05
CA VAL A 1096 38.64 43.48 -12.14
C VAL A 1096 39.93 43.09 -12.85
N THR A 1097 39.91 42.06 -13.71
CA THR A 1097 41.09 41.66 -14.49
C THR A 1097 41.54 42.79 -15.42
N ASN A 1098 40.59 43.42 -16.12
CA ASN A 1098 40.89 44.56 -17.00
C ASN A 1098 41.39 45.78 -16.21
N LEU A 1099 40.73 46.11 -15.09
CA LEU A 1099 41.10 47.23 -14.24
C LEU A 1099 42.50 47.06 -13.64
N LEU A 1100 42.82 45.87 -13.08
CA LEU A 1100 44.11 45.62 -12.42
C LEU A 1100 45.29 45.87 -13.35
N SER A 1101 45.21 45.37 -14.58
CA SER A 1101 46.25 45.61 -15.58
C SER A 1101 46.41 47.10 -15.92
N CYS A 1102 45.32 47.85 -16.02
CA CYS A 1102 45.37 49.30 -16.28
C CYS A 1102 45.92 50.08 -15.08
N LEU A 1103 45.51 49.75 -13.85
CA LEU A 1103 46.02 50.39 -12.63
C LEU A 1103 47.54 50.20 -12.49
N VAL A 1104 48.06 49.00 -12.78
CA VAL A 1104 49.51 48.76 -12.78
C VAL A 1104 50.20 49.55 -13.88
N THR A 1105 49.66 49.52 -15.11
CA THR A 1105 50.25 50.23 -16.26
C THR A 1105 50.30 51.75 -16.04
N LEU A 1106 49.32 52.31 -15.32
CA LEU A 1106 49.23 53.74 -14.99
C LEU A 1106 49.95 54.11 -13.68
N GLY A 1107 50.60 53.16 -12.99
CA GLY A 1107 51.40 53.43 -11.79
C GLY A 1107 50.63 53.45 -10.46
N TYR A 1108 49.34 53.10 -10.44
CA TYR A 1108 48.49 53.08 -9.24
C TYR A 1108 48.59 51.75 -8.47
N LEU A 1109 49.80 51.39 -8.03
CA LEU A 1109 50.08 50.10 -7.39
C LEU A 1109 49.29 49.87 -6.09
N LYS A 1110 49.13 50.90 -5.24
CA LYS A 1110 48.38 50.79 -3.98
C LYS A 1110 46.90 50.45 -4.20
N ASN A 1111 46.27 51.12 -5.16
CA ASN A 1111 44.87 50.87 -5.54
C ASN A 1111 44.72 49.47 -6.14
N ALA A 1112 45.68 49.02 -6.94
CA ALA A 1112 45.68 47.67 -7.50
C ALA A 1112 45.83 46.59 -6.40
N GLN A 1113 46.70 46.79 -5.42
CA GLN A 1113 46.82 45.92 -4.24
C GLN A 1113 45.52 45.85 -3.43
N GLN A 1114 44.92 47.01 -3.16
CA GLN A 1114 43.70 47.10 -2.37
C GLN A 1114 42.55 46.31 -3.00
N ILE A 1115 42.27 46.51 -4.29
CA ILE A 1115 41.16 45.83 -4.95
C ILE A 1115 41.44 44.34 -5.15
N GLN A 1116 42.71 43.95 -5.39
CA GLN A 1116 43.09 42.54 -5.49
C GLN A 1116 42.87 41.80 -4.17
N ASN A 1117 43.27 42.38 -3.04
CA ASN A 1117 43.10 41.76 -1.72
C ASN A 1117 41.62 41.64 -1.32
N VAL A 1118 40.83 42.68 -1.57
CA VAL A 1118 39.40 42.70 -1.24
C VAL A 1118 38.62 41.71 -2.12
N PHE A 1119 38.95 41.61 -3.41
CA PHE A 1119 38.32 40.65 -4.31
C PHE A 1119 38.73 39.20 -4.02
N GLU A 1120 39.98 38.96 -3.61
CA GLU A 1120 40.46 37.64 -3.18
C GLU A 1120 39.70 37.14 -1.94
N ASN A 1121 39.48 38.01 -0.95
CA ASN A 1121 38.65 37.71 0.21
C ASN A 1121 37.20 37.34 -0.17
N LEU A 1122 36.61 38.02 -1.16
CA LEU A 1122 35.29 37.67 -1.67
C LEU A 1122 35.28 36.30 -2.36
N GLU A 1123 36.28 36.01 -3.21
CA GLU A 1123 36.40 34.71 -3.88
C GLU A 1123 36.54 33.55 -2.89
N GLU A 1124 37.37 33.72 -1.85
CA GLU A 1124 37.53 32.73 -0.78
C GLU A 1124 36.23 32.49 -0.01
N LYS A 1125 35.52 33.57 0.39
CA LYS A 1125 34.24 33.45 1.09
C LYS A 1125 33.15 32.81 0.25
N ILE A 1126 33.12 33.08 -1.06
CA ILE A 1126 32.17 32.41 -1.97
C ILE A 1126 32.50 30.92 -2.06
N LYS A 1127 33.76 30.55 -2.30
CA LYS A 1127 34.18 29.12 -2.37
C LYS A 1127 33.85 28.35 -1.10
N ASN A 1128 34.10 28.94 0.08
CA ASN A 1128 33.83 28.28 1.36
C ASN A 1128 32.34 28.09 1.66
N ASN A 1129 31.48 28.97 1.14
CA ASN A 1129 30.05 28.94 1.41
C ASN A 1129 29.23 28.24 0.33
N ILE A 1130 29.72 28.14 -0.91
CA ILE A 1130 28.97 27.57 -2.04
C ILE A 1130 28.54 26.12 -1.77
N ASP A 1131 29.44 25.32 -1.20
CA ASP A 1131 29.18 23.91 -0.86
C ASP A 1131 28.26 23.75 0.37
N LYS A 1132 28.26 24.75 1.27
CA LYS A 1132 27.40 24.76 2.47
C LYS A 1132 25.98 25.23 2.18
N ILE A 1133 25.81 26.14 1.22
CA ILE A 1133 24.52 26.72 0.86
C ILE A 1133 23.78 25.80 -0.12
N PHE A 1134 24.46 25.39 -1.20
CA PHE A 1134 23.89 24.61 -2.29
C PHE A 1134 24.26 23.13 -2.12
N VAL A 1135 23.72 22.53 -1.06
CA VAL A 1135 23.85 21.11 -0.78
C VAL A 1135 23.04 20.34 -1.82
N ILE A 1136 23.71 19.61 -2.70
CA ILE A 1136 23.09 18.47 -3.39
C ILE A 1136 22.74 17.47 -2.27
N PRO A 1137 21.53 16.89 -2.20
CA PRO A 1137 21.18 15.97 -1.12
C PRO A 1137 22.11 14.75 -1.15
N SER A 1138 23.23 14.85 -0.44
CA SER A 1138 24.02 13.72 0.00
C SER A 1138 23.28 13.16 1.20
N ILE A 1139 22.68 11.98 1.00
CA ILE A 1139 22.16 11.08 2.04
C ILE A 1139 23.16 11.10 3.20
N THR A 1140 22.85 11.84 4.26
CA THR A 1140 23.74 11.95 5.43
C THR A 1140 23.27 10.93 6.45
N THR A 1141 23.85 9.74 6.34
CA THR A 1141 24.03 8.80 7.44
C THR A 1141 24.73 9.52 8.59
N THR A 1142 24.03 9.71 9.71
CA THR A 1142 24.67 10.01 11.00
C THR A 1142 25.20 8.70 11.59
N ASN A 1143 26.52 8.50 11.58
CA ASN A 1143 27.19 7.55 12.46
C ASN A 1143 28.09 8.32 13.43
N ILE A 1144 27.79 8.17 14.72
CA ILE A 1144 28.75 8.36 15.81
C ILE A 1144 29.65 7.12 15.85
N THR A 1145 30.94 7.37 16.00
CA THR A 1145 32.08 6.46 15.89
C THR A 1145 32.20 5.39 16.99
N SER A 1146 32.53 4.15 16.61
CA SER A 1146 33.59 3.35 17.27
C SER A 1146 34.13 2.24 16.35
N ASN A 1147 35.46 2.26 16.18
CA ASN A 1147 36.37 1.49 15.31
C ASN A 1147 36.15 -0.03 15.13
N VAL A 1148 36.41 -0.57 13.92
CA VAL A 1148 37.62 -1.35 13.52
C VAL A 1148 37.47 -1.98 12.10
N ASN A 1149 38.47 -1.71 11.23
CA ASN A 1149 39.04 -2.41 10.05
C ASN A 1149 38.19 -3.30 9.10
N ILE A 1150 38.08 -3.05 7.78
CA ILE A 1150 39.01 -3.13 6.61
C ILE A 1150 38.36 -4.07 5.56
N ASN A 1151 37.92 -3.53 4.41
CA ASN A 1151 38.25 -3.90 3.01
C ASN A 1151 37.12 -3.74 1.97
N ASN A 1152 37.43 -2.88 0.98
CA ASN A 1152 37.15 -2.89 -0.46
C ASN A 1152 35.72 -2.77 -1.06
N ASN A 1153 35.56 -1.63 -1.76
CA ASN A 1153 35.01 -1.42 -3.13
C ASN A 1153 33.54 -1.81 -3.39
N SER A 1154 32.62 -0.84 -3.49
CA SER A 1154 32.35 0.13 -4.59
C SER A 1154 31.19 -0.36 -5.48
N GLU A 1155 30.06 0.36 -5.43
CA GLU A 1155 29.17 0.74 -6.56
C GLU A 1155 27.66 0.82 -6.20
N LEU A 1156 27.10 2.00 -6.51
CA LEU A 1156 25.73 2.35 -6.96
C LEU A 1156 24.53 2.37 -5.98
N LEU A 1157 24.08 3.60 -5.68
CA LEU A 1157 22.68 3.97 -5.35
C LEU A 1157 22.36 5.37 -5.94
N ILE A 1158 21.81 5.32 -7.16
CA ILE A 1158 20.99 6.32 -7.87
C ILE A 1158 19.68 5.54 -8.11
N ASN A 1159 18.48 5.85 -7.61
CA ASN A 1159 17.57 6.93 -7.96
C ASN A 1159 16.26 6.67 -7.18
N GLN A 1160 15.66 7.70 -6.58
CA GLN A 1160 14.19 7.87 -6.52
C GLN A 1160 13.85 9.29 -6.09
N GLN A 1161 13.73 10.14 -7.10
CA GLN A 1161 13.00 11.40 -7.05
C GLN A 1161 11.52 11.11 -7.34
N ASN A 1162 10.62 11.50 -6.44
CA ASN A 1162 9.27 11.91 -6.81
C ASN A 1162 8.92 13.20 -6.05
N SER A 1163 9.41 14.29 -6.64
CA SER A 1163 8.60 15.44 -7.06
C SER A 1163 7.44 15.90 -6.16
N VAL A 1164 7.74 16.17 -4.89
CA VAL A 1164 7.45 17.54 -4.42
C VAL A 1164 8.35 18.43 -5.27
N ASN A 1165 7.80 19.40 -6.00
CA ASN A 1165 8.57 20.42 -6.72
C ASN A 1165 9.36 21.29 -5.72
N LEU A 1166 10.36 20.69 -5.05
CA LEU A 1166 11.51 21.36 -4.49
C LEU A 1166 12.36 21.68 -5.70
N ALA A 1167 12.29 22.93 -6.17
CA ALA A 1167 13.22 23.41 -7.16
C ALA A 1167 14.65 23.05 -6.71
N MET A 1168 15.27 22.08 -7.38
CA MET A 1168 16.69 21.80 -7.22
C MET A 1168 17.41 23.10 -7.56
N TYR A 1169 18.02 23.75 -6.57
CA TYR A 1169 18.85 24.91 -6.84
C TYR A 1169 20.16 24.40 -7.43
N GLU A 1170 20.25 24.42 -8.76
CA GLU A 1170 21.49 24.13 -9.48
C GLU A 1170 22.64 24.95 -8.90
N LYS A 1171 23.76 24.28 -8.61
CA LYS A 1171 24.98 24.94 -8.13
C LYS A 1171 25.54 25.86 -9.23
N PRO A 1172 25.60 27.19 -9.01
CA PRO A 1172 26.12 28.11 -10.02
C PRO A 1172 27.62 27.86 -10.25
N LYS A 1173 28.04 27.85 -11.53
CA LYS A 1173 29.44 27.62 -11.93
C LYS A 1173 30.27 28.88 -11.73
N LEU A 1174 31.46 28.74 -11.14
CA LEU A 1174 32.46 29.82 -11.03
C LEU A 1174 33.35 29.83 -12.28
N ASN A 1175 33.57 31.00 -12.89
CA ASN A 1175 34.45 31.14 -14.04
C ASN A 1175 35.93 30.93 -13.65
N LEU A 1176 36.66 30.09 -14.39
CA LEU A 1176 38.06 29.72 -14.14
C LEU A 1176 39.09 30.74 -14.68
N ILE A 1177 38.71 32.01 -14.81
CA ILE A 1177 39.62 33.07 -15.31
C ILE A 1177 40.72 33.33 -14.27
N ASN A 1178 41.99 33.33 -14.71
CA ASN A 1178 43.13 33.71 -13.88
C ASN A 1178 43.27 35.24 -13.86
N TRP A 1179 42.69 35.87 -12.84
CA TRP A 1179 42.57 37.33 -12.72
C TRP A 1179 43.65 37.98 -11.84
N LYS A 1180 44.34 37.17 -11.01
CA LYS A 1180 45.32 37.66 -10.03
C LYS A 1180 46.67 37.94 -10.69
N LEU A 1181 47.19 39.15 -10.50
CA LEU A 1181 48.51 39.53 -11.01
C LEU A 1181 49.58 39.25 -9.94
N GLN A 1182 50.52 38.36 -10.26
CA GLN A 1182 51.60 37.97 -9.34
C GLN A 1182 52.56 39.13 -9.01
N ILE A 1183 52.66 40.13 -9.89
CA ILE A 1183 53.50 41.33 -9.70
C ILE A 1183 53.00 42.25 -8.57
N ILE A 1184 51.77 42.02 -8.07
CA ILE A 1184 51.09 42.85 -7.06
C ILE A 1184 51.19 42.24 -5.65
N ARG A 1185 51.89 41.11 -5.48
CA ARG A 1185 52.04 40.43 -4.18
C ARG A 1185 52.83 41.23 -3.15
#